data_AF-A0A8D8FM14-F1
#
_entry.id   AF-A0A8D8FM14-F1
#
_cell.length_a   1.000
_cell.length_b   1.000
_cell.length_c   1.000
_cell.angle_alpha   90.00
_cell.angle_beta   90.00
_cell.angle_gamma   90.00
#
_symmetry.space_group_name_H-M   'P 1'
#
loop_
_entity.id
_entity.type
_entity.pdbx_description
1 polymer ?
#
loop_
_entity_poly.entity_id
_entity_poly.type
_entity_poly.pdbx_seq_one_letter_code
_entity_poly.pdbx_strand_id
1 'polypeptide(L)'
;MLSSSASSADRSHNQLLYGQIVAFIVVTVFVVGNLCAWQENVRPKLYVSLADEEYLKFQGNESTIDFFKLVLRDVTTNSLLVGARNIVYNLSIYDLSEQTRLVWYSSEDDIKMCVMKGKDEDLCQNYIRVLALPTPGTLLGCGTNAFRPLCRVYGINGNSYSVESEKPGQAVCPYDPAHNSTAVYVDNELYSGTVADFSGLDPIIYREPLQTEQYDSLSLNAPNFVGSFTQGDFVYFFFRETAVEFINCGKAVFSRVARVCKWDKGGPHRFKNRWTTYLKSRLNCSMPGDFPFYFDEIQSASTLVEGRYGNGNAKLIYAVFTTSTNAIAGSAICAFSLQDIADTFEGNFKEQSGLNSNWLPVNPSKVPDPRPGSCHNDSRTLPDLTLNFKKTHSLMDENVPTFFGSPLLSRVSTVYRFTAIAVDSQIKTPGGKTYDVIFVGTDHGKIIKTVNAESADSSKKVSSVVIEEIDALPTSEPVRSLEIVRTMQYDTPKDGSYDDGKLIIVTDTTVIAIKLHRCSSEKITSCSECVALQDPYCAWDKIAGKCRSHGAPRWSEENYFYQSVATGDHAACPSGKMPKDANVEKQGYRGDIDYDPQRPSKDQPGNDMISIMQDKNGYDDKGGPQITPDLINAQYTVETLVMAVLAGAIFALLVGFITGYFCGRRCHKDEDDNLPYPDTEYEYFEQRQNVNRIQTEPKLLPQVEEVTYAEPVLLPQPSSQNKMQHSPKNTLRKPMVGG
;
A
#
# COMPACT_ATOMS: atom_id res chain seq x y z
N MET A 1 -38.57 5.75 72.24
CA MET A 1 -37.55 5.09 71.38
C MET A 1 -38.29 4.18 70.42
N LEU A 2 -37.91 4.15 69.14
CA LEU A 2 -38.60 3.55 67.97
C LEU A 2 -39.58 4.48 67.22
N SER A 3 -39.05 5.44 66.46
CA SER A 3 -39.73 5.91 65.22
C SER A 3 -38.86 6.74 64.26
N SER A 4 -37.56 6.99 64.52
CA SER A 4 -36.75 7.85 63.64
C SER A 4 -35.63 7.14 62.85
N SER A 5 -35.61 5.81 62.79
CA SER A 5 -34.54 5.04 62.11
C SER A 5 -34.94 4.44 60.76
N ALA A 6 -36.20 4.55 60.32
CA ALA A 6 -36.67 3.92 59.08
C ALA A 6 -36.64 4.84 57.84
N SER A 7 -36.52 6.16 58.00
CA SER A 7 -36.61 7.11 56.88
C SER A 7 -35.28 7.44 56.18
N SER A 8 -34.12 7.13 56.77
CA SER A 8 -32.82 7.39 56.13
C SER A 8 -32.31 6.20 55.29
N ALA A 9 -32.76 4.98 55.59
CA ALA A 9 -32.36 3.77 54.89
C ALA A 9 -33.01 3.64 53.49
N ASP A 10 -34.27 4.04 53.33
CA ASP A 10 -34.96 3.98 52.02
C ASP A 10 -34.47 5.06 51.03
N ARG A 11 -34.01 6.21 51.55
CA ARG A 11 -33.45 7.29 50.71
C ARG A 11 -32.05 6.96 50.21
N SER A 12 -31.24 6.28 51.02
CA SER A 12 -29.91 5.82 50.59
C SER A 12 -30.01 4.64 49.61
N HIS A 13 -30.97 3.74 49.78
CA HIS A 13 -31.17 2.61 48.87
C HIS A 13 -31.60 3.05 47.46
N ASN A 14 -32.50 4.03 47.35
CA ASN A 14 -32.92 4.58 46.07
C ASN A 14 -31.83 5.43 45.38
N GLN A 15 -30.98 6.14 46.13
CA GLN A 15 -29.82 6.84 45.57
C GLN A 15 -28.74 5.88 45.08
N LEU A 16 -28.51 4.77 45.78
CA LEU A 16 -27.59 3.72 45.34
C LEU A 16 -28.09 3.03 44.07
N LEU A 17 -29.39 2.73 44.00
CA LEU A 17 -30.00 2.11 42.82
C LEU A 17 -29.92 3.04 41.60
N TYR A 18 -30.19 4.34 41.79
CA TYR A 18 -30.07 5.34 40.72
C TYR A 18 -28.62 5.51 40.26
N GLY A 19 -27.67 5.54 41.20
CA GLY A 19 -26.23 5.58 40.90
C GLY A 19 -25.75 4.33 40.15
N GLN A 20 -26.25 3.15 40.52
CA GLN A 20 -25.94 1.89 39.82
C GLN A 20 -26.54 1.85 38.42
N ILE A 21 -27.77 2.32 38.22
CA ILE A 21 -28.40 2.39 36.90
C ILE A 21 -27.67 3.40 36.00
N VAL A 22 -27.31 4.56 36.51
CA VAL A 22 -26.54 5.57 35.75
C VAL A 22 -25.14 5.03 35.41
N ALA A 23 -24.47 4.37 36.35
CA ALA A 23 -23.17 3.74 36.08
C ALA A 23 -23.30 2.61 35.05
N PHE A 24 -24.35 1.79 35.12
CA PHE A 24 -24.59 0.72 34.15
C PHE A 24 -24.85 1.31 32.76
N ILE A 25 -25.67 2.36 32.65
CA ILE A 25 -25.94 3.07 31.39
C ILE A 25 -24.65 3.67 30.84
N VAL A 26 -23.86 4.39 31.65
CA VAL A 26 -22.59 4.99 31.21
C VAL A 26 -21.60 3.91 30.78
N VAL A 27 -21.50 2.79 31.50
CA VAL A 27 -20.64 1.67 31.11
C VAL A 27 -21.14 1.00 29.84
N THR A 28 -22.44 0.78 29.66
CA THR A 28 -22.97 0.26 28.39
C THR A 28 -22.77 1.24 27.23
N VAL A 29 -22.93 2.55 27.44
CA VAL A 29 -22.66 3.56 26.39
C VAL A 29 -21.18 3.64 26.08
N PHE A 30 -20.29 3.51 27.07
CA PHE A 30 -18.84 3.42 26.87
C PHE A 30 -18.46 2.12 26.15
N VAL A 31 -19.01 0.98 26.54
CA VAL A 31 -18.71 -0.34 25.94
C VAL A 31 -19.26 -0.41 24.51
N VAL A 32 -20.49 0.04 24.26
CA VAL A 32 -21.09 0.09 22.92
C VAL A 32 -20.40 1.16 22.06
N GLY A 33 -20.01 2.29 22.63
CA GLY A 33 -19.25 3.35 21.94
C GLY A 33 -17.83 2.91 21.53
N ASN A 34 -17.16 2.11 22.37
CA ASN A 34 -15.84 1.53 22.04
C ASN A 34 -15.95 0.35 21.05
N LEU A 35 -17.05 -0.40 21.04
CA LEU A 35 -17.32 -1.42 20.03
C LEU A 35 -17.67 -0.84 18.65
N CYS A 36 -18.15 0.41 18.59
CA CYS A 36 -18.50 1.09 17.33
C CYS A 36 -17.39 2.00 16.78
N ALA A 37 -16.25 2.14 17.46
CA ALA A 37 -15.22 3.12 17.06
C ALA A 37 -14.32 2.63 15.91
N TRP A 38 -14.34 1.34 15.57
CA TRP A 38 -13.50 0.76 14.52
C TRP A 38 -14.31 -0.20 13.66
N GLN A 39 -14.26 0.00 12.34
CA GLN A 39 -14.90 -0.89 11.39
C GLN A 39 -14.24 -2.28 11.47
N GLU A 40 -15.01 -3.30 11.87
CA GLU A 40 -14.49 -4.67 11.90
C GLU A 40 -14.05 -5.10 10.50
N ASN A 41 -12.85 -5.65 10.40
CA ASN A 41 -12.33 -6.15 9.14
C ASN A 41 -13.20 -7.31 8.63
N VAL A 42 -13.59 -7.26 7.34
CA VAL A 42 -14.43 -8.30 6.71
C VAL A 42 -13.77 -9.68 6.85
N ARG A 43 -14.46 -10.62 7.49
CA ARG A 43 -13.90 -11.97 7.71
C ARG A 43 -13.91 -12.78 6.41
N PRO A 44 -12.85 -13.54 6.09
CA PRO A 44 -12.85 -14.43 4.95
C PRO A 44 -13.88 -15.56 5.14
N LYS A 45 -14.48 -16.02 4.04
CA LYS A 45 -15.38 -17.18 4.05
C LYS A 45 -14.63 -18.49 4.28
N LEU A 46 -13.41 -18.58 3.76
CA LEU A 46 -12.52 -19.72 3.93
C LEU A 46 -11.12 -19.28 4.35
N TYR A 47 -10.57 -19.93 5.37
CA TYR A 47 -9.14 -19.93 5.65
C TYR A 47 -8.53 -21.18 5.03
N VAL A 48 -7.51 -21.00 4.20
CA VAL A 48 -6.88 -22.08 3.45
C VAL A 48 -5.42 -22.16 3.84
N SER A 49 -5.01 -23.31 4.36
CA SER A 49 -3.60 -23.70 4.46
C SER A 49 -3.36 -24.73 3.36
N LEU A 50 -2.37 -24.48 2.49
CA LEU A 50 -2.08 -25.37 1.36
C LEU A 50 -1.14 -26.49 1.81
N ALA A 51 -1.49 -27.72 1.46
CA ALA A 51 -0.55 -28.85 1.58
C ALA A 51 0.45 -28.84 0.42
N ASP A 52 1.61 -29.48 0.59
CA ASP A 52 2.68 -29.50 -0.42
C ASP A 52 2.26 -30.06 -1.79
N GLU A 53 1.23 -30.91 -1.84
CA GLU A 53 0.71 -31.50 -3.08
C GLU A 53 -0.28 -30.58 -3.83
N GLU A 54 -0.73 -29.48 -3.22
CA GLU A 54 -1.80 -28.61 -3.76
C GLU A 54 -1.27 -27.39 -4.53
N TYR A 55 0.05 -27.18 -4.54
CA TYR A 55 0.71 -26.07 -5.23
C TYR A 55 1.96 -26.51 -5.98
N LEU A 56 2.30 -25.77 -7.04
CA LEU A 56 3.58 -25.94 -7.73
C LEU A 56 4.58 -24.95 -7.14
N LYS A 57 5.82 -25.39 -6.96
CA LYS A 57 6.90 -24.57 -6.41
C LYS A 57 8.13 -24.66 -7.30
N PHE A 58 8.66 -23.50 -7.66
CA PHE A 58 9.99 -23.35 -8.24
C PHE A 58 10.88 -22.63 -7.23
N GLN A 59 11.95 -23.31 -6.85
CA GLN A 59 13.04 -22.75 -6.06
C GLN A 59 14.24 -22.64 -7.01
N GLY A 60 14.83 -21.45 -7.10
CA GLY A 60 15.95 -21.19 -8.01
C GLY A 60 17.24 -21.81 -7.49
N ASN A 61 18.21 -20.98 -7.14
CA ASN A 61 19.47 -21.43 -6.58
C ASN A 61 19.31 -21.86 -5.11
N GLU A 62 19.87 -23.01 -4.74
CA GLU A 62 19.88 -23.52 -3.36
C GLU A 62 20.93 -22.82 -2.48
N SER A 63 21.97 -22.25 -3.09
CA SER A 63 23.13 -21.68 -2.39
C SER A 63 22.97 -20.20 -2.02
N THR A 64 22.18 -19.44 -2.78
CA THR A 64 21.99 -17.99 -2.60
C THR A 64 20.55 -17.60 -2.91
N ILE A 65 20.04 -16.56 -2.25
CA ILE A 65 18.71 -16.02 -2.55
C ILE A 65 18.74 -15.26 -3.88
N ASP A 66 17.82 -15.61 -4.76
CA ASP A 66 17.73 -15.11 -6.13
C ASP A 66 16.96 -13.79 -6.26
N PHE A 67 16.21 -13.34 -5.25
CA PHE A 67 15.45 -12.08 -5.23
C PHE A 67 14.56 -11.91 -6.48
N PHE A 68 13.66 -12.86 -6.72
CA PHE A 68 12.72 -12.78 -7.83
C PHE A 68 11.83 -11.54 -7.68
N LYS A 69 11.69 -10.76 -8.76
CA LYS A 69 10.87 -9.52 -8.73
C LYS A 69 10.00 -9.33 -9.95
N LEU A 70 10.43 -9.83 -11.11
CA LEU A 70 9.74 -9.62 -12.39
C LEU A 70 9.19 -10.92 -12.93
N VAL A 71 7.97 -10.85 -13.47
CA VAL A 71 7.36 -11.91 -14.26
C VAL A 71 6.93 -11.28 -15.58
N LEU A 72 7.38 -11.86 -16.67
CA LEU A 72 6.93 -11.53 -18.01
C LEU A 72 6.42 -12.79 -18.68
N ARG A 73 5.15 -12.79 -19.07
CA ARG A 73 4.57 -13.90 -19.82
C ARG A 73 4.94 -13.80 -21.30
N ASP A 74 5.54 -14.85 -21.83
CA ASP A 74 5.68 -15.04 -23.27
C ASP A 74 4.49 -15.84 -23.79
N VAL A 75 3.59 -15.14 -24.49
CA VAL A 75 2.38 -15.73 -25.07
C VAL A 75 2.70 -16.66 -26.24
N THR A 76 3.84 -16.46 -26.92
CA THR A 76 4.20 -17.25 -28.11
C THR A 76 4.68 -18.65 -27.76
N THR A 77 5.44 -18.76 -26.65
CA THR A 77 6.02 -20.02 -26.16
C THR A 77 5.22 -20.63 -25.00
N ASN A 78 4.20 -19.93 -24.49
CA ASN A 78 3.46 -20.28 -23.28
C ASN A 78 4.41 -20.53 -22.08
N SER A 79 5.35 -19.62 -21.89
CA SER A 79 6.32 -19.67 -20.80
C SER A 79 6.33 -18.36 -19.98
N LEU A 80 6.98 -18.41 -18.82
CA LEU A 80 7.16 -17.31 -17.89
C LEU A 80 8.64 -16.98 -17.78
N LEU A 81 9.02 -15.78 -18.19
CA LEU A 81 10.33 -15.23 -17.93
C LEU A 81 10.35 -14.59 -16.55
N VAL A 82 11.14 -15.14 -15.65
CA VAL A 82 11.27 -14.66 -14.27
C VAL A 82 12.66 -14.04 -14.08
N GLY A 83 12.69 -12.74 -13.81
CA GLY A 83 13.93 -11.99 -13.56
C GLY A 83 14.39 -12.12 -12.11
N ALA A 84 15.66 -12.49 -11.92
CA ALA A 84 16.30 -12.76 -10.64
C ALA A 84 17.67 -12.06 -10.53
N ARG A 85 18.43 -12.38 -9.47
CA ARG A 85 19.84 -12.04 -9.26
C ARG A 85 20.69 -12.89 -10.21
N ASN A 86 21.42 -12.20 -11.09
CA ASN A 86 22.33 -12.70 -12.11
C ASN A 86 21.69 -13.61 -13.18
N ILE A 87 20.42 -13.96 -13.08
CA ILE A 87 19.77 -14.98 -13.90
C ILE A 87 18.39 -14.51 -14.36
N VAL A 88 17.99 -14.91 -15.57
CA VAL A 88 16.59 -14.90 -16.01
C VAL A 88 16.18 -16.35 -16.28
N TYR A 89 15.17 -16.83 -15.57
CA TYR A 89 14.63 -18.17 -15.73
C TYR A 89 13.50 -18.14 -16.75
N ASN A 90 13.42 -19.16 -17.59
CA ASN A 90 12.30 -19.41 -18.47
C ASN A 90 11.55 -20.66 -17.98
N LEU A 91 10.40 -20.45 -17.35
CA LEU A 91 9.60 -21.50 -16.71
C LEU A 91 8.37 -21.85 -17.55
N SER A 92 8.01 -23.12 -17.57
CA SER A 92 6.75 -23.60 -18.15
C SER A 92 5.55 -23.11 -17.31
N ILE A 93 4.51 -22.60 -17.97
CA ILE A 93 3.25 -22.18 -17.30
C ILE A 93 2.50 -23.37 -16.66
N TYR A 94 2.74 -24.59 -17.14
CA TYR A 94 1.96 -25.77 -16.76
C TYR A 94 2.39 -26.35 -15.41
N ASP A 95 3.69 -26.52 -15.22
CA ASP A 95 4.32 -27.25 -14.10
C ASP A 95 5.42 -26.44 -13.40
N LEU A 96 5.68 -25.20 -13.83
CA LEU A 96 6.82 -24.38 -13.37
C LEU A 96 8.19 -25.03 -13.58
N SER A 97 8.30 -26.00 -14.51
CA SER A 97 9.59 -26.60 -14.86
C SER A 97 10.47 -25.60 -15.63
N GLU A 98 11.75 -25.59 -15.32
CA GLU A 98 12.71 -24.75 -16.04
C GLU A 98 12.99 -25.31 -17.43
N GLN A 99 12.72 -24.49 -18.45
CA GLN A 99 13.01 -24.82 -19.85
C GLN A 99 14.40 -24.36 -20.25
N THR A 100 14.71 -23.09 -19.97
CA THR A 100 15.99 -22.45 -20.28
C THR A 100 16.36 -21.44 -19.20
N ARG A 101 17.64 -21.08 -19.12
CA ARG A 101 18.12 -19.97 -18.29
C ARG A 101 19.08 -19.08 -19.06
N LEU A 102 18.98 -17.78 -18.82
CA LEU A 102 19.96 -16.79 -19.23
C LEU A 102 20.79 -16.40 -18.01
N VAL A 103 22.10 -16.61 -18.10
CA VAL A 103 23.04 -16.27 -17.03
C VAL A 103 23.78 -14.98 -17.39
N TRP A 104 23.75 -14.01 -16.48
CA TRP A 104 24.33 -12.68 -16.63
C TRP A 104 24.86 -12.14 -15.30
N TYR A 105 26.09 -12.53 -14.96
CA TYR A 105 26.84 -11.97 -13.82
C TYR A 105 27.48 -10.62 -14.16
N SER A 106 27.69 -9.81 -13.12
CA SER A 106 28.55 -8.61 -13.19
C SER A 106 30.02 -9.02 -13.38
N SER A 107 30.84 -8.14 -13.97
CA SER A 107 32.28 -8.38 -14.06
C SER A 107 32.96 -8.22 -12.69
N GLU A 108 34.08 -8.91 -12.46
CA GLU A 108 34.82 -8.76 -11.19
C GLU A 108 35.23 -7.31 -10.90
N ASP A 109 35.58 -6.55 -11.94
CA ASP A 109 35.97 -5.15 -11.82
C ASP A 109 34.79 -4.29 -11.34
N ASP A 110 33.58 -4.55 -11.84
CA ASP A 110 32.37 -3.85 -11.42
C ASP A 110 32.01 -4.17 -9.97
N ILE A 111 32.13 -5.44 -9.59
CA ILE A 111 31.89 -5.90 -8.21
C ILE A 111 32.88 -5.23 -7.26
N LYS A 112 34.19 -5.27 -7.58
CA LYS A 112 35.23 -4.60 -6.78
C LYS A 112 34.97 -3.10 -6.67
N MET A 113 34.60 -2.45 -7.77
CA MET A 113 34.26 -1.02 -7.79
C MET A 113 33.04 -0.69 -6.93
N CYS A 114 32.02 -1.55 -6.93
CA CYS A 114 30.82 -1.43 -6.11
C CYS A 114 31.16 -1.52 -4.62
N VAL A 115 31.94 -2.53 -4.22
CA VAL A 115 32.40 -2.70 -2.83
C VAL A 115 33.30 -1.55 -2.40
N MET A 116 34.19 -1.06 -3.27
CA MET A 116 35.01 0.13 -3.00
C MET A 116 34.17 1.41 -2.78
N LYS A 117 32.95 1.48 -3.33
CA LYS A 117 31.99 2.57 -3.09
C LYS A 117 31.18 2.39 -1.79
N GLY A 118 31.49 1.36 -1.00
CA GLY A 118 30.87 1.12 0.31
C GLY A 118 29.53 0.40 0.26
N LYS A 119 29.23 -0.34 -0.81
CA LYS A 119 28.03 -1.19 -0.91
C LYS A 119 28.36 -2.62 -0.48
N ASP A 120 27.36 -3.30 0.06
CA ASP A 120 27.48 -4.69 0.50
C ASP A 120 27.72 -5.64 -0.68
N GLU A 121 28.55 -6.67 -0.47
CA GLU A 121 28.92 -7.64 -1.51
C GLU A 121 27.71 -8.35 -2.12
N ASP A 122 26.66 -8.59 -1.32
CA ASP A 122 25.40 -9.17 -1.78
C ASP A 122 24.61 -8.25 -2.72
N LEU A 123 24.67 -6.93 -2.51
CA LEU A 123 24.02 -5.95 -3.37
C LEU A 123 24.84 -5.66 -4.63
N CYS A 124 26.16 -5.92 -4.59
CA CYS A 124 27.09 -5.75 -5.70
C CYS A 124 27.00 -6.86 -6.75
N GLN A 125 25.78 -7.13 -7.22
CA GLN A 125 25.46 -8.19 -8.18
C GLN A 125 24.52 -7.63 -9.25
N ASN A 126 24.21 -8.43 -10.27
CA ASN A 126 23.32 -7.99 -11.33
C ASN A 126 21.87 -8.37 -11.02
N TYR A 127 21.06 -7.43 -10.55
CA TYR A 127 19.63 -7.69 -10.32
C TYR A 127 18.84 -7.28 -11.54
N ILE A 128 18.13 -8.23 -12.17
CA ILE A 128 17.30 -7.94 -13.34
C ILE A 128 16.08 -7.12 -12.91
N ARG A 129 15.88 -5.98 -13.57
CA ARG A 129 14.89 -4.96 -13.20
C ARG A 129 14.06 -4.44 -14.38
N VAL A 130 14.43 -4.77 -15.62
CA VAL A 130 13.57 -4.57 -16.80
C VAL A 130 13.65 -5.81 -17.69
N LEU A 131 12.50 -6.30 -18.12
CA LEU A 131 12.36 -7.35 -19.13
C LEU A 131 11.28 -6.95 -20.13
N ALA A 132 11.55 -7.09 -21.42
CA ALA A 132 10.59 -6.88 -22.49
C ALA A 132 10.90 -7.79 -23.68
N LEU A 133 9.90 -8.06 -24.51
CA LEU A 133 10.02 -8.81 -25.76
C LEU A 133 9.71 -7.87 -26.93
N PRO A 134 10.71 -7.14 -27.48
CA PRO A 134 10.49 -6.15 -28.53
C PRO A 134 9.90 -6.75 -29.82
N THR A 135 10.46 -7.87 -30.23
CA THR A 135 10.10 -8.62 -31.42
C THR A 135 10.12 -10.11 -31.09
N PRO A 136 9.33 -10.95 -31.77
CA PRO A 136 9.39 -12.39 -31.59
C PRO A 136 10.82 -12.90 -31.77
N GLY A 137 11.33 -13.66 -30.79
CA GLY A 137 12.71 -14.15 -30.80
C GLY A 137 13.75 -13.15 -30.30
N THR A 138 13.35 -12.01 -29.75
CA THR A 138 14.27 -11.02 -29.17
C THR A 138 13.88 -10.68 -27.74
N LEU A 139 14.84 -10.67 -26.82
CA LEU A 139 14.66 -10.33 -25.41
C LEU A 139 15.48 -9.09 -25.06
N LEU A 140 14.81 -8.05 -24.56
CA LEU A 140 15.45 -6.90 -23.94
C LEU A 140 15.49 -7.11 -22.43
N GLY A 141 16.69 -7.12 -21.86
CA GLY A 141 16.90 -7.24 -20.42
C GLY A 141 17.81 -6.13 -19.90
N CYS A 142 17.42 -5.50 -18.79
CA CYS A 142 18.30 -4.58 -18.06
C CYS A 142 18.43 -5.00 -16.60
N GLY A 143 19.63 -4.82 -16.06
CA GLY A 143 19.93 -5.13 -14.67
C GLY A 143 20.85 -4.11 -14.02
N THR A 144 20.85 -4.11 -12.69
CA THR A 144 21.62 -3.15 -11.87
C THR A 144 23.13 -3.27 -12.07
N ASN A 145 23.61 -4.46 -12.48
CA ASN A 145 25.00 -4.80 -12.74
C ASN A 145 25.98 -4.15 -11.73
N ALA A 146 25.84 -4.53 -10.45
CA ALA A 146 26.65 -4.03 -9.33
C ALA A 146 26.68 -2.48 -9.26
N PHE A 147 25.50 -1.84 -9.22
CA PHE A 147 25.35 -0.38 -9.23
C PHE A 147 26.01 0.30 -10.46
N ARG A 148 26.01 -0.39 -11.60
CA ARG A 148 26.39 0.14 -12.91
C ARG A 148 25.39 -0.39 -13.94
N PRO A 149 24.17 0.17 -14.00
CA PRO A 149 23.08 -0.40 -14.76
C PRO A 149 23.42 -0.56 -16.24
N LEU A 150 23.09 -1.73 -16.79
CA LEU A 150 23.33 -2.10 -18.19
C LEU A 150 22.05 -2.69 -18.79
N CYS A 151 21.89 -2.49 -20.09
CA CYS A 151 20.82 -3.08 -20.89
C CYS A 151 21.44 -3.90 -22.03
N ARG A 152 20.90 -5.09 -22.27
CA ARG A 152 21.28 -5.99 -23.36
C ARG A 152 20.07 -6.40 -24.17
N VAL A 153 20.26 -6.46 -25.47
CA VAL A 153 19.33 -7.09 -26.40
C VAL A 153 19.89 -8.46 -26.76
N TYR A 154 19.08 -9.49 -26.58
CA TYR A 154 19.42 -10.88 -26.84
C TYR A 154 18.58 -11.42 -27.99
N GLY A 155 19.24 -12.09 -28.94
CA GLY A 155 18.60 -12.98 -29.90
C GLY A 155 18.35 -14.35 -29.27
N ILE A 156 17.13 -14.86 -29.38
CA ILE A 156 16.71 -16.15 -28.85
C ILE A 156 16.83 -17.18 -29.99
N ASN A 157 17.84 -18.04 -29.92
CA ASN A 157 18.13 -19.07 -30.90
C ASN A 157 17.90 -20.46 -30.27
N GLY A 158 16.66 -20.97 -30.39
CA GLY A 158 16.25 -22.20 -29.72
C GLY A 158 16.40 -22.07 -28.20
N ASN A 159 17.30 -22.86 -27.61
CA ASN A 159 17.55 -22.85 -26.16
C ASN A 159 18.71 -21.93 -25.74
N SER A 160 19.23 -21.10 -26.64
CA SER A 160 20.39 -20.24 -26.40
C SER A 160 20.07 -18.77 -26.57
N TYR A 161 20.74 -17.93 -25.77
CA TYR A 161 20.63 -16.47 -25.82
C TYR A 161 21.97 -15.91 -26.31
N SER A 162 21.95 -15.19 -27.44
CA SER A 162 23.13 -14.49 -27.97
C SER A 162 22.98 -12.99 -27.81
N VAL A 163 23.97 -12.32 -27.22
CA VAL A 163 23.97 -10.85 -27.07
C VAL A 163 24.12 -10.21 -28.45
N GLU A 164 23.12 -9.45 -28.88
CA GLU A 164 23.14 -8.71 -30.14
C GLU A 164 23.66 -7.28 -29.95
N SER A 165 23.27 -6.63 -28.85
CA SER A 165 23.76 -5.31 -28.50
C SER A 165 23.75 -5.07 -26.99
N GLU A 166 24.64 -4.18 -26.54
CA GLU A 166 24.75 -3.73 -25.16
C GLU A 166 24.76 -2.20 -25.14
N LYS A 167 24.00 -1.62 -24.20
CA LYS A 167 23.93 -0.17 -23.99
C LYS A 167 23.98 0.15 -22.49
N PRO A 168 24.46 1.34 -22.10
CA PRO A 168 24.32 1.83 -20.73
C PRO A 168 22.83 1.86 -20.31
N GLY A 169 22.53 1.37 -19.11
CA GLY A 169 21.17 1.32 -18.56
C GLY A 169 20.81 2.53 -17.69
N GLN A 170 21.58 3.62 -17.76
CA GLN A 170 21.32 4.84 -17.00
C GLN A 170 19.94 5.40 -17.37
N ALA A 171 19.19 5.90 -16.38
CA ALA A 171 17.79 6.36 -16.51
C ALA A 171 16.76 5.30 -16.95
N VAL A 172 17.19 4.07 -17.25
CA VAL A 172 16.32 2.96 -17.65
C VAL A 172 16.17 1.93 -16.53
N CYS A 173 17.28 1.57 -15.91
CA CYS A 173 17.34 0.59 -14.84
C CYS A 173 17.88 1.25 -13.57
N PRO A 174 17.34 0.93 -12.37
CA PRO A 174 17.88 1.46 -11.12
C PRO A 174 19.31 0.98 -10.88
N TYR A 175 20.04 1.74 -10.06
CA TYR A 175 21.37 1.37 -9.56
C TYR A 175 21.26 0.41 -8.37
N ASP A 176 20.42 0.78 -7.39
CA ASP A 176 20.20 0.00 -6.18
C ASP A 176 19.07 -1.02 -6.42
N PRO A 177 19.25 -2.31 -6.10
CA PRO A 177 18.17 -3.28 -6.21
C PRO A 177 16.96 -2.96 -5.31
N ALA A 178 17.14 -2.25 -4.21
CA ALA A 178 16.04 -1.86 -3.33
C ALA A 178 15.18 -0.72 -3.92
N HIS A 179 15.69 0.04 -4.90
CA HIS A 179 14.94 1.13 -5.52
C HIS A 179 13.78 0.60 -6.36
N ASN A 180 12.62 1.20 -6.14
CA ASN A 180 11.41 0.90 -6.90
C ASN A 180 11.46 1.63 -8.25
N SER A 181 11.21 0.86 -9.31
CA SER A 181 11.23 1.32 -10.68
C SER A 181 10.16 0.60 -11.46
N THR A 182 9.75 1.19 -12.57
CA THR A 182 8.81 0.59 -13.52
C THR A 182 9.28 0.87 -14.93
N ALA A 183 8.95 -0.01 -15.85
CA ALA A 183 9.21 0.19 -17.26
C ALA A 183 8.14 -0.48 -18.12
N VAL A 184 7.85 0.13 -19.27
CA VAL A 184 6.92 -0.41 -20.26
C VAL A 184 7.52 -0.21 -21.65
N TYR A 185 7.52 -1.28 -22.45
CA TYR A 185 8.01 -1.26 -23.83
C TYR A 185 6.84 -1.19 -24.80
N VAL A 186 6.76 -0.12 -25.59
CA VAL A 186 5.63 0.16 -26.48
C VAL A 186 6.12 0.90 -27.72
N ASP A 187 5.58 0.57 -28.89
CA ASP A 187 5.88 1.29 -30.14
C ASP A 187 7.39 1.37 -30.45
N ASN A 188 8.11 0.28 -30.16
CA ASN A 188 9.57 0.14 -30.26
C ASN A 188 10.41 1.03 -29.34
N GLU A 189 9.79 1.70 -28.37
CA GLU A 189 10.45 2.58 -27.42
C GLU A 189 10.24 2.06 -25.98
N LEU A 190 11.26 2.24 -25.14
CA LEU A 190 11.19 1.90 -23.73
C LEU A 190 10.93 3.16 -22.92
N TYR A 191 9.87 3.13 -22.13
CA TYR A 191 9.52 4.15 -21.16
C TYR A 191 9.87 3.64 -19.77
N SER A 192 10.67 4.39 -19.02
CA SER A 192 11.12 4.00 -17.69
C SER A 192 10.84 5.09 -16.66
N GLY A 193 10.46 4.69 -15.45
CA GLY A 193 10.43 5.52 -14.25
C GLY A 193 11.39 4.93 -13.23
N THR A 194 12.51 5.62 -12.97
CA THR A 194 13.58 5.16 -12.08
C THR A 194 14.41 6.34 -11.58
N VAL A 195 15.65 6.09 -11.12
CA VAL A 195 16.65 7.11 -10.76
C VAL A 195 17.81 7.11 -11.76
N ALA A 196 18.36 8.29 -12.04
CA ALA A 196 19.45 8.47 -12.99
C ALA A 196 20.85 8.38 -12.36
N ASP A 197 20.97 8.53 -11.04
CA ASP A 197 22.23 8.62 -10.31
C ASP A 197 22.43 7.46 -9.32
N PHE A 198 23.69 7.29 -8.89
CA PHE A 198 24.07 6.25 -7.93
C PHE A 198 23.44 6.45 -6.54
N SER A 199 23.26 7.71 -6.11
CA SER A 199 22.67 8.04 -4.81
C SER A 199 21.13 7.96 -4.79
N GLY A 200 20.48 7.89 -5.94
CA GLY A 200 19.02 7.89 -6.04
C GLY A 200 18.36 9.25 -5.78
N LEU A 201 19.10 10.35 -5.93
CA LEU A 201 18.62 11.71 -5.71
C LEU A 201 18.01 12.36 -6.96
N ASP A 202 18.25 11.80 -8.15
CA ASP A 202 17.77 12.31 -9.43
C ASP A 202 16.70 11.37 -10.03
N PRO A 203 15.45 11.45 -9.56
CA PRO A 203 14.36 10.65 -10.12
C PRO A 203 13.99 11.12 -11.51
N ILE A 204 13.70 10.17 -12.40
CA ILE A 204 13.53 10.42 -13.81
C ILE A 204 12.41 9.57 -14.41
N ILE A 205 11.60 10.20 -15.27
CA ILE A 205 10.81 9.50 -16.28
C ILE A 205 11.50 9.71 -17.62
N TYR A 206 11.91 8.62 -18.25
CA TYR A 206 12.80 8.62 -19.41
C TYR A 206 12.22 7.83 -20.57
N ARG A 207 12.42 8.37 -21.78
CA ARG A 207 12.26 7.67 -23.06
C ARG A 207 13.24 8.31 -24.03
N GLU A 208 14.24 7.55 -24.49
CA GLU A 208 15.36 8.09 -25.28
C GLU A 208 14.91 9.05 -26.41
N PRO A 209 15.37 10.33 -26.46
CA PRO A 209 16.24 11.06 -25.52
C PRO A 209 15.49 12.00 -24.53
N LEU A 210 14.16 11.91 -24.42
CA LEU A 210 13.33 12.73 -23.54
C LEU A 210 13.42 12.31 -22.07
N GLN A 211 13.50 13.32 -21.20
CA GLN A 211 13.53 13.17 -19.75
C GLN A 211 12.77 14.27 -19.03
N THR A 212 12.43 14.01 -17.77
CA THR A 212 11.94 15.03 -16.83
C THR A 212 13.03 16.07 -16.53
N GLU A 213 12.65 17.16 -15.87
CA GLU A 213 13.61 18.17 -15.43
C GLU A 213 14.50 17.60 -14.33
N GLN A 214 15.79 17.89 -14.40
CA GLN A 214 16.78 17.34 -13.47
C GLN A 214 16.69 18.05 -12.12
N TYR A 215 16.71 17.29 -11.02
CA TYR A 215 16.60 17.81 -9.64
C TYR A 215 15.39 18.73 -9.40
N ASP A 216 14.30 18.55 -10.13
CA ASP A 216 13.09 19.37 -10.01
C ASP A 216 12.02 18.67 -9.15
N SER A 217 11.94 19.10 -7.89
CA SER A 217 10.97 18.58 -6.91
C SER A 217 9.52 18.90 -7.26
N LEU A 218 9.25 19.88 -8.13
CA LEU A 218 7.90 20.15 -8.62
C LEU A 218 7.40 19.02 -9.52
N SER A 219 8.30 18.48 -10.36
CA SER A 219 8.00 17.37 -11.25
C SER A 219 7.99 16.01 -10.53
N LEU A 220 9.03 15.69 -9.77
CA LEU A 220 9.22 14.42 -9.05
C LEU A 220 9.98 14.66 -7.74
N ASN A 221 9.41 14.26 -6.61
CA ASN A 221 10.05 14.46 -5.29
C ASN A 221 10.20 13.15 -4.49
N ALA A 222 11.36 12.51 -4.61
CA ALA A 222 11.63 11.18 -4.05
C ALA A 222 10.53 10.14 -4.37
N PRO A 223 10.17 9.94 -5.65
CA PRO A 223 9.12 9.02 -6.05
C PRO A 223 9.53 7.55 -5.87
N ASN A 224 8.56 6.71 -5.50
CA ASN A 224 8.63 5.25 -5.61
C ASN A 224 7.65 4.80 -6.70
N PHE A 225 8.18 4.32 -7.83
CA PHE A 225 7.35 3.85 -8.94
C PHE A 225 6.81 2.45 -8.68
N VAL A 226 5.51 2.25 -8.92
CA VAL A 226 4.82 0.98 -8.65
C VAL A 226 4.25 0.32 -9.90
N GLY A 227 4.07 1.07 -10.99
CA GLY A 227 3.53 0.53 -12.24
C GLY A 227 3.50 1.54 -13.37
N SER A 228 3.47 1.03 -14.59
CA SER A 228 3.30 1.82 -15.81
C SER A 228 2.54 1.00 -16.86
N PHE A 229 1.72 1.66 -17.66
CA PHE A 229 1.01 1.02 -18.76
C PHE A 229 0.71 2.05 -19.86
N THR A 230 0.30 1.55 -21.02
CA THR A 230 -0.08 2.36 -22.16
C THR A 230 -1.57 2.24 -22.49
N GLN A 231 -2.19 3.36 -22.85
CA GLN A 231 -3.56 3.37 -23.35
C GLN A 231 -3.77 4.56 -24.30
N GLY A 232 -4.22 4.27 -25.52
CA GLY A 232 -4.35 5.30 -26.57
C GLY A 232 -3.01 5.96 -26.88
N ASP A 233 -2.99 7.28 -26.93
CA ASP A 233 -1.80 8.10 -27.22
C ASP A 233 -0.92 8.40 -26.00
N PHE A 234 -1.27 7.84 -24.84
CA PHE A 234 -0.61 8.13 -23.57
C PHE A 234 0.10 6.91 -22.97
N VAL A 235 1.16 7.21 -22.22
CA VAL A 235 1.80 6.31 -21.27
C VAL A 235 1.57 6.85 -19.87
N TYR A 236 1.05 6.00 -18.98
CA TYR A 236 0.71 6.34 -17.60
C TYR A 236 1.75 5.76 -16.65
N PHE A 237 2.06 6.51 -15.59
CA PHE A 237 2.97 6.12 -14.52
C PHE A 237 2.29 6.29 -13.17
N PHE A 238 2.46 5.29 -12.31
CA PHE A 238 1.91 5.27 -10.94
C PHE A 238 3.08 5.26 -9.97
N PHE A 239 3.05 6.18 -9.01
CA PHE A 239 4.09 6.30 -8.00
C PHE A 239 3.57 7.02 -6.75
N ARG A 240 4.28 6.87 -5.64
CA ARG A 240 4.10 7.72 -4.44
C ARG A 240 5.30 8.62 -4.26
N GLU A 241 5.09 9.89 -3.92
CA GLU A 241 6.15 10.88 -3.75
C GLU A 241 5.87 11.78 -2.54
N THR A 242 6.86 12.54 -2.10
CA THR A 242 6.66 13.55 -1.04
C THR A 242 5.92 14.77 -1.61
N ALA A 243 4.76 15.08 -1.03
CA ALA A 243 3.84 16.10 -1.53
C ALA A 243 4.34 17.52 -1.26
N VAL A 244 4.88 18.17 -2.29
CA VAL A 244 5.35 19.58 -2.21
C VAL A 244 4.23 20.56 -1.88
N GLU A 245 2.99 20.24 -2.27
CA GLU A 245 1.82 21.05 -1.98
C GLU A 245 1.39 21.04 -0.50
N PHE A 246 1.90 20.08 0.27
CA PHE A 246 1.57 19.90 1.67
C PHE A 246 2.73 20.28 2.60
N ILE A 247 3.93 20.59 2.07
CA ILE A 247 5.13 20.86 2.88
C ILE A 247 4.91 21.97 3.93
N ASN A 248 4.12 23.01 3.62
CA ASN A 248 3.81 24.09 4.55
C ASN A 248 2.97 23.64 5.76
N CYS A 249 2.28 22.50 5.65
CA CYS A 249 1.49 21.88 6.71
C CYS A 249 2.22 20.70 7.38
N GLY A 250 3.22 20.12 6.72
CA GLY A 250 4.01 19.00 7.21
C GLY A 250 4.55 18.14 6.07
N LYS A 251 5.29 17.09 6.41
CA LYS A 251 5.74 16.11 5.41
C LYS A 251 4.68 15.02 5.25
N ALA A 252 4.10 14.93 4.07
CA ALA A 252 3.18 13.86 3.68
C ALA A 252 3.66 13.22 2.37
N VAL A 253 3.38 11.93 2.21
CA VAL A 253 3.56 11.21 0.95
C VAL A 253 2.19 11.13 0.29
N PHE A 254 2.09 11.45 -0.99
CA PHE A 254 0.87 11.24 -1.77
C PHE A 254 1.12 10.35 -2.97
N SER A 255 0.12 9.56 -3.31
CA SER A 255 0.08 8.75 -4.51
C SER A 255 -0.32 9.59 -5.72
N ARG A 256 0.36 9.35 -6.83
CA ARG A 256 0.22 10.08 -8.09
C ARG A 256 -0.03 9.13 -9.24
N VAL A 257 -0.83 9.62 -10.18
CA VAL A 257 -0.82 9.16 -11.57
C VAL A 257 -0.24 10.28 -12.41
N ALA A 258 0.70 9.95 -13.29
CA ALA A 258 1.22 10.86 -14.30
C ALA A 258 0.97 10.30 -15.70
N ARG A 259 0.93 11.18 -16.70
CA ARG A 259 0.85 10.80 -18.11
C ARG A 259 1.82 11.58 -18.98
N VAL A 260 2.28 10.95 -20.05
CA VAL A 260 3.05 11.58 -21.15
C VAL A 260 2.48 11.12 -22.49
N CYS A 261 2.58 11.96 -23.52
CA CYS A 261 2.21 11.58 -24.88
C CYS A 261 3.29 10.70 -25.50
N LYS A 262 2.89 9.65 -26.20
CA LYS A 262 3.81 8.74 -26.89
C LYS A 262 4.69 9.46 -27.91
N TRP A 263 4.06 10.30 -28.73
CA TRP A 263 4.70 10.99 -29.86
C TRP A 263 5.32 12.35 -29.50
N ASP A 264 5.52 12.64 -28.21
CA ASP A 264 6.24 13.85 -27.78
C ASP A 264 7.66 13.83 -28.37
N LYS A 265 8.11 14.90 -28.99
CA LYS A 265 9.45 15.04 -29.60
C LYS A 265 10.33 16.01 -28.81
N GLY A 266 9.85 16.50 -27.67
CA GLY A 266 10.44 17.60 -26.94
C GLY A 266 10.03 18.96 -27.51
N GLY A 267 10.44 20.03 -26.83
CA GLY A 267 10.17 21.40 -27.26
C GLY A 267 11.29 21.99 -28.13
N PRO A 268 11.11 23.22 -28.66
CA PRO A 268 12.16 23.94 -29.36
C PRO A 268 13.31 24.34 -28.42
N HIS A 269 14.44 24.67 -29.03
CA HIS A 269 15.62 25.25 -28.37
C HIS A 269 16.06 24.49 -27.10
N ARG A 270 15.84 25.09 -25.92
CA ARG A 270 16.28 24.57 -24.61
C ARG A 270 15.47 23.37 -24.11
N PHE A 271 14.29 23.12 -24.70
CA PHE A 271 13.38 22.04 -24.30
C PHE A 271 13.51 20.79 -25.16
N LYS A 272 14.54 20.70 -26.02
CA LYS A 272 14.73 19.60 -26.99
C LYS A 272 14.65 18.20 -26.38
N ASN A 273 15.22 18.01 -25.19
CA ASN A 273 15.27 16.72 -24.51
C ASN A 273 14.34 16.66 -23.28
N ARG A 274 13.31 17.51 -23.23
CA ARG A 274 12.41 17.64 -22.07
C ARG A 274 10.97 17.32 -22.46
N TRP A 275 10.26 16.60 -21.61
CA TRP A 275 8.84 16.33 -21.80
C TRP A 275 8.04 17.62 -21.91
N THR A 276 7.29 17.78 -22.99
CA THR A 276 6.35 18.89 -23.17
C THR A 276 4.97 18.56 -22.63
N THR A 277 4.67 17.26 -22.47
CA THR A 277 3.33 16.74 -22.16
C THR A 277 3.18 16.14 -20.75
N TYR A 278 4.26 16.06 -19.97
CA TYR A 278 4.22 15.49 -18.61
C TYR A 278 3.31 16.30 -17.68
N LEU A 279 2.29 15.63 -17.13
CA LEU A 279 1.41 16.10 -16.06
C LEU A 279 1.21 14.99 -15.03
N LYS A 280 0.91 15.38 -13.78
CA LYS A 280 0.57 14.47 -12.67
C LYS A 280 -0.63 14.96 -11.86
N SER A 281 -1.39 14.02 -11.30
CA SER A 281 -2.52 14.28 -10.40
C SER A 281 -2.48 13.34 -9.18
N ARG A 282 -3.11 13.75 -8.07
CA ARG A 282 -3.23 12.95 -6.85
C ARG A 282 -4.28 11.85 -7.03
N LEU A 283 -3.97 10.62 -6.63
CA LEU A 283 -4.96 9.54 -6.47
C LEU A 283 -5.59 9.62 -5.08
N ASN A 284 -6.91 9.68 -4.98
CA ASN A 284 -7.61 9.73 -3.70
C ASN A 284 -8.19 8.35 -3.36
N CYS A 285 -7.50 7.60 -2.50
CA CYS A 285 -8.01 6.38 -1.89
C CYS A 285 -8.32 6.65 -0.41
N SER A 286 -9.59 6.92 -0.11
CA SER A 286 -10.02 7.24 1.26
C SER A 286 -11.36 6.62 1.59
N MET A 287 -11.56 6.30 2.87
CA MET A 287 -12.88 5.94 3.39
C MET A 287 -13.77 7.18 3.42
N PRO A 288 -14.99 7.12 2.86
CA PRO A 288 -15.93 8.24 2.94
C PRO A 288 -16.44 8.42 4.37
N GLY A 289 -16.87 9.64 4.70
CA GLY A 289 -17.45 10.01 5.99
C GLY A 289 -17.26 11.49 6.29
N ASP A 290 -17.76 11.96 7.43
CA ASP A 290 -17.56 13.35 7.88
C ASP A 290 -16.07 13.69 8.04
N PHE A 291 -15.28 12.69 8.44
CA PHE A 291 -13.83 12.74 8.51
C PHE A 291 -13.24 11.62 7.65
N PRO A 292 -12.78 11.92 6.43
CA PRO A 292 -12.24 10.90 5.55
C PRO A 292 -10.91 10.35 6.08
N PHE A 293 -10.76 9.02 6.02
CA PHE A 293 -9.51 8.33 6.38
C PHE A 293 -8.74 7.94 5.11
N TYR A 294 -7.51 8.45 4.96
CA TYR A 294 -6.73 8.32 3.74
C TYR A 294 -5.70 7.17 3.78
N PHE A 295 -5.59 6.46 2.67
CA PHE A 295 -4.49 5.54 2.37
C PHE A 295 -3.63 6.18 1.29
N ASP A 296 -2.62 6.94 1.71
CA ASP A 296 -1.90 7.82 0.79
C ASP A 296 -0.73 7.16 0.05
N GLU A 297 -0.26 5.98 0.46
CA GLU A 297 0.91 5.30 -0.12
C GLU A 297 0.54 4.12 -1.02
N ILE A 298 0.53 4.31 -2.34
CA ILE A 298 0.32 3.25 -3.32
C ILE A 298 1.49 2.26 -3.31
N GLN A 299 1.22 0.95 -3.29
CA GLN A 299 2.23 -0.12 -3.29
C GLN A 299 2.29 -0.87 -4.62
N SER A 300 1.14 -1.09 -5.27
CA SER A 300 1.04 -1.81 -6.54
C SER A 300 -0.22 -1.37 -7.30
N ALA A 301 -0.18 -1.48 -8.62
CA ALA A 301 -1.30 -1.20 -9.51
C ALA A 301 -1.43 -2.32 -10.54
N SER A 302 -2.67 -2.71 -10.85
CA SER A 302 -2.99 -3.71 -11.87
C SER A 302 -2.82 -3.14 -13.28
N THR A 303 -2.88 -4.02 -14.27
CA THR A 303 -3.15 -3.63 -15.66
C THR A 303 -4.57 -3.06 -15.80
N LEU A 304 -4.84 -2.44 -16.95
CA LEU A 304 -6.15 -1.89 -17.26
C LEU A 304 -7.17 -3.01 -17.46
N VAL A 305 -8.26 -2.96 -16.69
CA VAL A 305 -9.38 -3.90 -16.77
C VAL A 305 -10.54 -3.25 -17.50
N GLU A 306 -11.00 -3.87 -18.58
CA GLU A 306 -12.20 -3.42 -19.31
C GLU A 306 -13.38 -4.31 -18.96
N GLY A 307 -14.47 -3.69 -18.52
CA GLY A 307 -15.59 -4.46 -17.99
C GLY A 307 -16.92 -3.71 -17.98
N ARG A 308 -17.97 -4.46 -17.64
CA ARG A 308 -19.30 -3.92 -17.40
C ARG A 308 -19.55 -3.84 -15.90
N TYR A 309 -19.99 -2.67 -15.43
CA TYR A 309 -20.28 -2.40 -14.03
C TYR A 309 -21.66 -1.74 -13.93
N GLY A 310 -22.63 -2.47 -13.37
CA GLY A 310 -24.04 -2.13 -13.46
C GLY A 310 -24.49 -1.97 -14.93
N ASN A 311 -24.98 -0.77 -15.25
CA ASN A 311 -25.51 -0.46 -16.59
C ASN A 311 -24.48 0.13 -17.56
N GLY A 312 -23.26 0.43 -17.11
CA GLY A 312 -22.23 1.08 -17.92
C GLY A 312 -21.02 0.17 -18.17
N ASN A 313 -20.25 0.51 -19.21
CA ASN A 313 -18.91 -0.04 -19.41
C ASN A 313 -17.89 0.94 -18.82
N ALA A 314 -16.86 0.40 -18.17
CA ALA A 314 -15.76 1.21 -17.65
C ALA A 314 -14.42 0.51 -17.87
N LYS A 315 -13.35 1.30 -17.89
CA LYS A 315 -11.97 0.82 -17.88
C LYS A 315 -11.36 1.20 -16.54
N LEU A 316 -11.08 0.21 -15.71
CA LEU A 316 -10.66 0.40 -14.33
C LEU A 316 -9.21 -0.03 -14.12
N ILE A 317 -8.54 0.66 -13.21
CA ILE A 317 -7.25 0.28 -12.66
C ILE A 317 -7.45 0.02 -11.18
N TYR A 318 -7.07 -1.17 -10.72
CA TYR A 318 -7.10 -1.52 -9.31
C TYR A 318 -5.73 -1.28 -8.71
N ALA A 319 -5.68 -0.64 -7.55
CA ALA A 319 -4.43 -0.32 -6.89
C ALA A 319 -4.52 -0.55 -5.38
N VAL A 320 -3.39 -0.99 -4.83
CA VAL A 320 -3.18 -1.24 -3.41
C VAL A 320 -2.57 -0.01 -2.79
N PHE A 321 -3.15 0.45 -1.69
CA PHE A 321 -2.66 1.57 -0.90
C PHE A 321 -2.44 1.13 0.53
N THR A 322 -1.51 1.79 1.21
CA THR A 322 -1.25 1.64 2.63
C THR A 322 -1.28 2.98 3.32
N THR A 323 -1.48 2.95 4.63
CA THR A 323 -1.12 4.05 5.51
C THR A 323 0.40 4.20 5.57
N SER A 324 0.87 5.35 6.07
CA SER A 324 2.30 5.56 6.23
C SER A 324 2.91 4.61 7.27
N THR A 325 4.21 4.35 7.15
CA THR A 325 4.95 3.41 8.02
C THR A 325 4.90 3.80 9.50
N ASN A 326 4.86 5.11 9.78
CA ASN A 326 4.76 5.67 11.14
C ASN A 326 3.31 5.77 11.66
N ALA A 327 2.32 5.37 10.85
CA ALA A 327 0.92 5.36 11.23
C ALA A 327 0.46 3.93 11.57
N ILE A 328 -0.76 3.80 12.10
CA ILE A 328 -1.40 2.50 12.32
C ILE A 328 -1.43 1.73 11.00
N ALA A 329 -1.00 0.47 11.02
CA ALA A 329 -0.97 -0.37 9.84
C ALA A 329 -2.37 -0.51 9.24
N GLY A 330 -2.53 0.00 8.03
CA GLY A 330 -3.75 -0.06 7.26
C GLY A 330 -3.43 -0.26 5.80
N SER A 331 -4.22 -1.09 5.13
CA SER A 331 -4.15 -1.34 3.69
C SER A 331 -5.53 -1.26 3.08
N ALA A 332 -5.62 -0.78 1.84
CA ALA A 332 -6.85 -0.68 1.10
C ALA A 332 -6.65 -0.99 -0.38
N ILE A 333 -7.72 -1.49 -1.02
CA ILE A 333 -7.79 -1.68 -2.46
C ILE A 333 -8.76 -0.65 -3.01
N CYS A 334 -8.31 0.20 -3.92
CA CYS A 334 -9.14 1.19 -4.61
C CYS A 334 -9.14 0.93 -6.11
N ALA A 335 -10.26 1.25 -6.77
CA ALA A 335 -10.36 1.23 -8.22
C ALA A 335 -10.50 2.66 -8.75
N PHE A 336 -9.83 2.96 -9.85
CA PHE A 336 -9.88 4.26 -10.52
C PHE A 336 -10.31 4.05 -11.98
N SER A 337 -11.28 4.83 -12.45
CA SER A 337 -11.65 4.84 -13.85
C SER A 337 -10.62 5.62 -14.66
N LEU A 338 -10.27 5.09 -15.83
CA LEU A 338 -9.45 5.82 -16.78
C LEU A 338 -10.12 7.13 -17.23
N GLN A 339 -11.46 7.17 -17.28
CA GLN A 339 -12.21 8.39 -17.59
C GLN A 339 -11.99 9.45 -16.51
N ASP A 340 -12.12 9.09 -15.23
CA ASP A 340 -11.90 10.03 -14.12
C ASP A 340 -10.46 10.54 -14.12
N ILE A 341 -9.49 9.67 -14.40
CA ILE A 341 -8.09 10.07 -14.59
C ILE A 341 -7.98 11.09 -15.72
N ALA A 342 -8.57 10.84 -16.89
CA ALA A 342 -8.54 11.75 -18.02
C ALA A 342 -9.18 13.10 -17.69
N ASP A 343 -10.34 13.10 -17.04
CA ASP A 343 -11.09 14.31 -16.65
C ASP A 343 -10.27 15.19 -15.70
N THR A 344 -9.52 14.61 -14.76
CA THR A 344 -8.64 15.41 -13.87
C THR A 344 -7.53 16.13 -14.63
N PHE A 345 -6.99 15.54 -15.70
CA PHE A 345 -5.95 16.19 -16.51
C PHE A 345 -6.51 17.31 -17.41
N GLU A 346 -7.82 17.31 -17.68
CA GLU A 346 -8.52 18.42 -18.34
C GLU A 346 -8.96 19.51 -17.35
N GLY A 347 -8.83 19.27 -16.04
CA GLY A 347 -9.16 20.20 -14.97
C GLY A 347 -8.17 21.36 -14.76
N ASN A 348 -8.24 22.02 -13.61
CA ASN A 348 -7.35 23.14 -13.29
C ASN A 348 -5.96 22.65 -12.88
N PHE A 349 -4.92 23.42 -13.22
CA PHE A 349 -3.58 23.23 -12.68
C PHE A 349 -3.50 23.78 -11.25
N LYS A 350 -2.54 23.31 -10.47
CA LYS A 350 -2.24 23.81 -9.12
C LYS A 350 -0.98 24.68 -9.16
N GLU A 351 -1.03 25.87 -8.55
CA GLU A 351 0.12 26.77 -8.43
C GLU A 351 0.39 27.18 -6.99
N GLN A 352 1.65 27.53 -6.72
CA GLN A 352 2.06 28.23 -5.51
C GLN A 352 2.53 29.63 -5.90
N SER A 353 1.81 30.67 -5.48
CA SER A 353 2.15 32.06 -5.84
C SER A 353 3.48 32.54 -5.25
N GLY A 354 3.91 31.96 -4.14
CA GLY A 354 5.17 32.27 -3.48
C GLY A 354 5.50 31.22 -2.41
N LEU A 355 6.74 31.20 -1.91
CA LEU A 355 7.27 30.12 -1.06
C LEU A 355 6.40 29.82 0.19
N ASN A 356 5.83 30.85 0.82
CA ASN A 356 4.99 30.72 2.01
C ASN A 356 3.48 30.75 1.70
N SER A 357 3.10 30.82 0.42
CA SER A 357 1.69 30.81 0.01
C SER A 357 1.15 29.39 -0.02
N ASN A 358 -0.16 29.25 0.18
CA ASN A 358 -0.84 27.99 -0.04
C ASN A 358 -0.88 27.67 -1.54
N TRP A 359 -0.92 26.38 -1.84
CA TRP A 359 -1.15 25.88 -3.19
C TRP A 359 -2.63 26.01 -3.54
N LEU A 360 -2.92 26.70 -4.64
CA LEU A 360 -4.27 27.04 -5.07
C LEU A 360 -4.48 26.72 -6.56
N PRO A 361 -5.73 26.55 -7.02
CA PRO A 361 -6.02 26.38 -8.43
C PRO A 361 -5.59 27.60 -9.25
N VAL A 362 -4.94 27.34 -10.38
CA VAL A 362 -4.59 28.34 -11.39
C VAL A 362 -5.87 28.87 -12.02
N ASN A 363 -5.97 30.20 -12.15
CA ASN A 363 -7.08 30.82 -12.89
C ASN A 363 -7.04 30.39 -14.37
N PRO A 364 -8.16 29.90 -14.96
CA PRO A 364 -8.21 29.48 -16.36
C PRO A 364 -7.71 30.53 -17.36
N SER A 365 -7.83 31.82 -17.05
CA SER A 365 -7.36 32.93 -17.90
C SER A 365 -5.83 33.01 -18.01
N LYS A 366 -5.08 32.36 -17.10
CA LYS A 366 -3.61 32.27 -17.16
C LYS A 366 -3.12 31.07 -17.98
N VAL A 367 -4.02 30.13 -18.32
CA VAL A 367 -3.65 28.92 -19.05
C VAL A 367 -3.41 29.31 -20.52
N PRO A 368 -2.23 29.04 -21.08
CA PRO A 368 -1.92 29.42 -22.46
C PRO A 368 -2.62 28.50 -23.47
N ASP A 369 -2.73 28.98 -24.71
CA ASP A 369 -3.18 28.22 -25.88
C ASP A 369 -1.98 27.97 -26.81
N PRO A 370 -1.70 26.72 -27.23
CA PRO A 370 -2.40 25.47 -26.89
C PRO A 370 -2.25 25.08 -25.42
N ARG A 371 -3.26 24.37 -24.91
CA ARG A 371 -3.31 23.90 -23.52
C ARG A 371 -2.10 22.99 -23.21
N PRO A 372 -1.33 23.28 -22.15
CA PRO A 372 -0.23 22.42 -21.70
C PRO A 372 -0.69 20.98 -21.44
N GLY A 373 0.10 19.99 -21.88
CA GLY A 373 -0.18 18.57 -21.62
C GLY A 373 -1.01 17.84 -22.68
N SER A 374 -1.55 18.53 -23.68
CA SER A 374 -2.22 17.88 -24.82
C SER A 374 -1.22 17.29 -25.82
N CYS A 375 -1.59 16.19 -26.47
CA CYS A 375 -0.77 15.60 -27.52
C CYS A 375 -0.88 16.40 -28.82
N HIS A 376 0.28 16.73 -29.41
CA HIS A 376 0.38 17.43 -30.69
C HIS A 376 1.17 16.59 -31.70
N ASN A 377 0.88 16.77 -32.99
CA ASN A 377 1.61 16.09 -34.08
C ASN A 377 3.11 16.46 -34.10
N ASP A 378 3.43 17.72 -33.75
CA ASP A 378 4.79 18.19 -33.59
C ASP A 378 4.91 19.08 -32.35
N SER A 379 5.45 18.54 -31.26
CA SER A 379 5.68 19.29 -30.01
C SER A 379 6.76 20.36 -30.14
N ARG A 380 7.60 20.31 -31.18
CA ARG A 380 8.71 21.27 -31.37
C ARG A 380 8.23 22.64 -31.84
N THR A 381 6.99 22.75 -32.32
CA THR A 381 6.37 24.01 -32.72
C THR A 381 5.61 24.69 -31.58
N LEU A 382 5.61 24.11 -30.38
CA LEU A 382 4.91 24.68 -29.23
C LEU A 382 5.52 26.02 -28.81
N PRO A 383 4.70 27.02 -28.47
CA PRO A 383 5.19 28.30 -27.97
C PRO A 383 5.95 28.16 -26.65
N ASP A 384 7.01 28.95 -26.47
CA ASP A 384 7.78 29.00 -25.22
C ASP A 384 6.89 29.34 -24.00
N LEU A 385 5.83 30.13 -24.20
CA LEU A 385 4.88 30.45 -23.14
C LEU A 385 4.21 29.18 -22.56
N THR A 386 3.74 28.28 -23.43
CA THR A 386 3.13 27.00 -23.03
C THR A 386 4.13 26.11 -22.31
N LEU A 387 5.37 26.04 -22.80
CA LEU A 387 6.42 25.19 -22.22
C LEU A 387 6.92 25.70 -20.87
N ASN A 388 7.07 27.02 -20.74
CA ASN A 388 7.41 27.66 -19.46
C ASN A 388 6.30 27.45 -18.43
N PHE A 389 5.04 27.59 -18.84
CA PHE A 389 3.90 27.31 -17.98
C PHE A 389 3.91 25.85 -17.52
N LYS A 390 4.07 24.89 -18.44
CA LYS A 390 4.11 23.45 -18.12
C LYS A 390 5.20 23.12 -17.11
N LYS A 391 6.38 23.74 -17.24
CA LYS A 391 7.51 23.50 -16.35
C LYS A 391 7.18 23.80 -14.89
N THR A 392 6.43 24.87 -14.62
CA THR A 392 6.05 25.25 -13.25
C THR A 392 4.71 24.65 -12.81
N HIS A 393 3.86 24.21 -13.74
CA HIS A 393 2.50 23.74 -13.49
C HIS A 393 2.27 22.31 -13.98
N SER A 394 3.06 21.36 -13.50
CA SER A 394 2.86 19.94 -13.84
C SER A 394 1.80 19.24 -12.98
N LEU A 395 1.42 19.83 -11.85
CA LEU A 395 0.47 19.25 -10.89
C LEU A 395 -0.96 19.73 -11.16
N MET A 396 -1.93 18.81 -11.22
CA MET A 396 -3.35 19.12 -11.29
C MET A 396 -3.91 19.45 -9.89
N ASP A 397 -4.92 20.32 -9.83
CA ASP A 397 -5.56 20.71 -8.57
C ASP A 397 -6.52 19.65 -8.04
N GLU A 398 -7.35 19.11 -8.93
CA GLU A 398 -8.32 18.06 -8.62
C GLU A 398 -7.64 16.71 -8.41
N ASN A 399 -8.15 15.93 -7.46
CA ASN A 399 -7.72 14.55 -7.24
C ASN A 399 -8.60 13.58 -8.04
N VAL A 400 -8.01 12.43 -8.41
CA VAL A 400 -8.75 11.35 -9.06
C VAL A 400 -9.58 10.63 -8.00
N PRO A 401 -10.91 10.63 -8.09
CA PRO A 401 -11.78 9.94 -7.14
C PRO A 401 -11.73 8.41 -7.32
N THR A 402 -12.12 7.68 -6.28
CA THR A 402 -12.36 6.24 -6.42
C THR A 402 -13.64 5.98 -7.22
N PHE A 403 -13.62 4.97 -8.09
CA PHE A 403 -14.73 4.64 -8.98
C PHE A 403 -16.03 4.30 -8.23
N PHE A 404 -15.94 3.52 -7.16
CA PHE A 404 -17.10 3.11 -6.36
C PHE A 404 -17.42 4.09 -5.22
N GLY A 405 -16.70 5.21 -5.10
CA GLY A 405 -16.86 6.18 -4.01
C GLY A 405 -16.26 5.76 -2.66
N SER A 406 -15.78 4.53 -2.53
CA SER A 406 -15.04 4.02 -1.36
C SER A 406 -14.06 2.92 -1.78
N PRO A 407 -13.09 2.54 -0.91
CA PRO A 407 -12.25 1.38 -1.14
C PRO A 407 -13.08 0.09 -1.25
N LEU A 408 -12.61 -0.83 -2.09
CA LEU A 408 -13.19 -2.15 -2.32
C LEU A 408 -12.95 -3.12 -1.17
N LEU A 409 -11.82 -3.00 -0.50
CA LEU A 409 -11.47 -3.77 0.68
C LEU A 409 -10.52 -2.91 1.50
N SER A 410 -10.74 -2.84 2.81
CA SER A 410 -9.83 -2.22 3.76
C SER A 410 -9.51 -3.20 4.89
N ARG A 411 -8.22 -3.30 5.24
CA ARG A 411 -7.72 -4.01 6.42
C ARG A 411 -6.97 -3.02 7.27
N VAL A 412 -7.44 -2.74 8.48
CA VAL A 412 -6.78 -1.83 9.42
C VAL A 412 -6.49 -2.56 10.72
N SER A 413 -5.40 -2.18 11.39
CA SER A 413 -4.93 -2.81 12.62
C SER A 413 -4.63 -4.32 12.47
N THR A 414 -4.24 -4.74 11.27
CA THR A 414 -3.72 -6.08 10.99
C THR A 414 -2.19 -6.11 11.11
N VAL A 415 -1.63 -7.28 11.39
CA VAL A 415 -0.17 -7.48 11.48
C VAL A 415 0.50 -7.32 10.11
N TYR A 416 -0.23 -7.64 9.04
CA TYR A 416 0.26 -7.57 7.67
C TYR A 416 -0.27 -6.35 6.90
N ARG A 417 0.49 -5.96 5.86
CA ARG A 417 0.10 -4.97 4.85
C ARG A 417 0.01 -5.59 3.46
N PHE A 418 -0.81 -5.01 2.60
CA PHE A 418 -0.93 -5.43 1.20
C PHE A 418 0.28 -4.94 0.38
N THR A 419 0.78 -5.80 -0.52
CA THR A 419 2.02 -5.54 -1.28
C THR A 419 1.82 -5.59 -2.79
N ALA A 420 1.08 -6.58 -3.30
CA ALA A 420 0.90 -6.82 -4.73
C ALA A 420 -0.58 -7.12 -5.06
N ILE A 421 -0.99 -6.86 -6.29
CA ILE A 421 -2.36 -7.10 -6.77
C ILE A 421 -2.36 -7.75 -8.15
N ALA A 422 -3.24 -8.72 -8.35
CA ALA A 422 -3.59 -9.25 -9.66
C ALA A 422 -5.12 -9.34 -9.76
N VAL A 423 -5.66 -9.09 -10.95
CA VAL A 423 -7.10 -9.04 -11.18
C VAL A 423 -7.46 -9.97 -12.34
N ASP A 424 -8.37 -10.89 -12.09
CA ASP A 424 -8.99 -11.69 -13.14
C ASP A 424 -10.33 -11.07 -13.52
N SER A 425 -10.38 -10.52 -14.72
CA SER A 425 -11.47 -9.64 -15.13
C SER A 425 -12.67 -10.39 -15.70
N GLN A 426 -13.86 -9.88 -15.40
CA GLN A 426 -15.14 -10.20 -16.06
C GLN A 426 -15.48 -11.70 -16.09
N ILE A 427 -15.27 -12.40 -14.97
CA ILE A 427 -15.66 -13.80 -14.81
C ILE A 427 -17.18 -13.92 -14.90
N LYS A 428 -17.62 -14.67 -15.91
CA LYS A 428 -19.04 -14.86 -16.22
C LYS A 428 -19.64 -15.90 -15.30
N THR A 429 -20.68 -15.50 -14.58
CA THR A 429 -21.52 -16.41 -13.78
C THR A 429 -22.55 -17.11 -14.66
N PRO A 430 -23.16 -18.23 -14.22
CA PRO A 430 -24.26 -18.87 -14.93
C PRO A 430 -25.44 -17.95 -15.21
N GLY A 431 -25.62 -16.89 -14.42
CA GLY A 431 -26.65 -15.86 -14.64
C GLY A 431 -26.27 -14.71 -15.57
N GLY A 432 -25.19 -14.86 -16.34
CA GLY A 432 -24.72 -13.86 -17.30
C GLY A 432 -24.09 -12.60 -16.69
N LYS A 433 -24.13 -12.45 -15.36
CA LYS A 433 -23.43 -11.38 -14.63
C LYS A 433 -21.91 -11.62 -14.66
N THR A 434 -21.15 -10.55 -14.69
CA THR A 434 -19.69 -10.58 -14.69
C THR A 434 -19.14 -9.93 -13.42
N TYR A 435 -18.05 -10.48 -12.91
CA TYR A 435 -17.37 -9.99 -11.72
C TYR A 435 -15.87 -9.98 -11.94
N ASP A 436 -15.19 -8.97 -11.37
CA ASP A 436 -13.74 -8.96 -11.30
C ASP A 436 -13.30 -9.61 -9.99
N VAL A 437 -12.43 -10.61 -10.10
CA VAL A 437 -11.86 -11.32 -8.96
C VAL A 437 -10.47 -10.76 -8.68
N ILE A 438 -10.27 -10.26 -7.46
CA ILE A 438 -9.05 -9.57 -7.06
C ILE A 438 -8.27 -10.48 -6.11
N PHE A 439 -7.01 -10.70 -6.44
CA PHE A 439 -6.04 -11.37 -5.58
C PHE A 439 -5.06 -10.33 -5.06
N VAL A 440 -4.91 -10.23 -3.74
CA VAL A 440 -3.95 -9.33 -3.09
C VAL A 440 -2.98 -10.13 -2.24
N GLY A 441 -1.69 -9.84 -2.41
CA GLY A 441 -0.61 -10.43 -1.62
C GLY A 441 -0.26 -9.58 -0.42
N THR A 442 0.29 -10.19 0.62
CA THR A 442 0.74 -9.49 1.83
C THR A 442 2.25 -9.58 2.04
N ASP A 443 2.76 -8.72 2.90
CA ASP A 443 4.13 -8.76 3.41
C ASP A 443 4.43 -9.96 4.33
N HIS A 444 3.41 -10.76 4.67
CA HIS A 444 3.51 -11.98 5.48
C HIS A 444 3.12 -13.24 4.69
N GLY A 445 3.21 -13.21 3.35
CA GLY A 445 3.05 -14.41 2.53
C GLY A 445 1.60 -14.92 2.39
N LYS A 446 0.62 -14.11 2.78
CA LYS A 446 -0.80 -14.45 2.63
C LYS A 446 -1.35 -13.91 1.32
N ILE A 447 -2.27 -14.65 0.72
CA ILE A 447 -3.04 -14.23 -0.44
C ILE A 447 -4.49 -14.09 -0.04
N ILE A 448 -5.09 -12.93 -0.31
CA ILE A 448 -6.50 -12.68 -0.05
C ILE A 448 -7.21 -12.58 -1.39
N LYS A 449 -8.24 -13.39 -1.57
CA LYS A 449 -9.13 -13.37 -2.73
C LYS A 449 -10.42 -12.65 -2.38
N THR A 450 -10.77 -11.61 -3.14
CA THR A 450 -11.92 -10.76 -2.86
C THR A 450 -12.68 -10.37 -4.13
N VAL A 451 -13.97 -10.10 -3.99
CA VAL A 451 -14.85 -9.60 -5.05
C VAL A 451 -15.75 -8.48 -4.51
N ASN A 452 -16.20 -7.57 -5.38
CA ASN A 452 -17.31 -6.67 -5.06
C ASN A 452 -18.62 -7.32 -5.54
N ALA A 453 -19.41 -7.84 -4.61
CA ALA A 453 -20.63 -8.60 -4.89
C ALA A 453 -21.75 -7.78 -5.57
N GLU A 454 -21.69 -6.45 -5.45
CA GLU A 454 -22.66 -5.51 -6.06
C GLU A 454 -22.18 -4.95 -7.41
N SER A 455 -20.94 -5.23 -7.82
CA SER A 455 -20.33 -4.62 -9.02
C SER A 455 -21.08 -4.93 -10.32
N ALA A 456 -21.72 -6.09 -10.41
CA ALA A 456 -22.53 -6.46 -11.57
C ALA A 456 -23.82 -5.63 -11.69
N ASP A 457 -24.39 -5.19 -10.57
CA ASP A 457 -25.69 -4.50 -10.52
C ASP A 457 -25.55 -2.98 -10.33
N SER A 458 -24.46 -2.52 -9.70
CA SER A 458 -24.23 -1.12 -9.37
C SER A 458 -22.76 -0.71 -9.53
N SER A 459 -22.55 0.50 -10.05
CA SER A 459 -21.23 1.14 -10.09
C SER A 459 -20.95 2.04 -8.88
N LYS A 460 -21.90 2.18 -7.95
CA LYS A 460 -21.83 3.14 -6.82
C LYS A 460 -21.81 2.49 -5.44
N LYS A 461 -21.94 1.17 -5.37
CA LYS A 461 -22.03 0.44 -4.12
C LYS A 461 -20.89 -0.56 -4.03
N VAL A 462 -20.27 -0.61 -2.86
CA VAL A 462 -19.28 -1.63 -2.51
C VAL A 462 -19.91 -2.61 -1.53
N SER A 463 -19.88 -3.89 -1.89
CA SER A 463 -20.12 -5.00 -0.96
C SER A 463 -18.94 -5.95 -1.06
N SER A 464 -17.96 -5.74 -0.19
CA SER A 464 -16.72 -6.50 -0.16
C SER A 464 -16.98 -7.91 0.33
N VAL A 465 -16.65 -8.91 -0.48
CA VAL A 465 -16.68 -10.31 -0.08
C VAL A 465 -15.27 -10.87 -0.15
N VAL A 466 -14.72 -11.21 1.01
CA VAL A 466 -13.44 -11.92 1.10
C VAL A 466 -13.73 -13.41 1.01
N ILE A 467 -13.40 -14.01 -0.13
CA ILE A 467 -13.71 -15.41 -0.45
C ILE A 467 -12.73 -16.32 0.30
N GLU A 468 -11.44 -16.14 0.07
CA GLU A 468 -10.37 -16.98 0.63
C GLU A 468 -9.27 -16.10 1.23
N GLU A 469 -8.77 -16.50 2.39
CA GLU A 469 -7.47 -16.06 2.92
C GLU A 469 -6.55 -17.28 2.94
N ILE A 470 -5.57 -17.29 2.04
CA ILE A 470 -4.69 -18.41 1.76
C ILE A 470 -3.33 -18.14 2.37
N ASP A 471 -2.86 -19.04 3.23
CA ASP A 471 -1.49 -19.07 3.70
C ASP A 471 -0.64 -19.83 2.67
N ALA A 472 -0.14 -19.11 1.67
CA ALA A 472 0.56 -19.72 0.53
C ALA A 472 2.04 -20.00 0.83
N LEU A 473 2.61 -19.35 1.85
CA LEU A 473 4.05 -19.32 2.12
C LEU A 473 4.31 -19.65 3.60
N PRO A 474 4.91 -20.81 3.93
CA PRO A 474 5.17 -21.19 5.32
C PRO A 474 6.19 -20.27 6.02
N THR A 475 7.03 -19.56 5.28
CA THR A 475 8.10 -18.69 5.80
C THR A 475 7.69 -17.23 6.08
N SER A 476 6.39 -16.88 6.02
CA SER A 476 5.91 -15.50 6.18
C SER A 476 6.65 -14.48 5.29
N GLU A 477 7.07 -14.91 4.10
CA GLU A 477 7.83 -14.07 3.17
C GLU A 477 6.94 -13.06 2.44
N PRO A 478 7.44 -11.85 2.14
CA PRO A 478 6.65 -10.85 1.46
C PRO A 478 6.40 -11.24 0.00
N VAL A 479 5.14 -11.15 -0.42
CA VAL A 479 4.75 -11.30 -1.82
C VAL A 479 5.23 -10.06 -2.59
N ARG A 480 6.09 -10.26 -3.59
CA ARG A 480 6.68 -9.19 -4.42
C ARG A 480 5.88 -8.91 -5.69
N SER A 481 5.35 -9.95 -6.33
CA SER A 481 4.55 -9.83 -7.54
C SER A 481 3.51 -10.95 -7.62
N LEU A 482 2.41 -10.65 -8.31
CA LEU A 482 1.32 -11.58 -8.60
C LEU A 482 0.99 -11.50 -10.08
N GLU A 483 0.82 -12.64 -10.73
CA GLU A 483 0.43 -12.73 -12.14
C GLU A 483 -0.58 -13.85 -12.34
N ILE A 484 -1.61 -13.62 -13.17
CA ILE A 484 -2.64 -14.62 -13.44
C ILE A 484 -2.39 -15.22 -14.81
N VAL A 485 -2.35 -16.55 -14.86
CA VAL A 485 -2.12 -17.31 -16.10
C VAL A 485 -3.30 -18.23 -16.35
N ARG A 486 -3.79 -18.22 -17.59
CA ARG A 486 -4.85 -19.12 -18.07
C ARG A 486 -4.31 -19.93 -19.24
N THR A 487 -4.32 -21.26 -19.11
CA THR A 487 -3.97 -22.19 -20.18
C THR A 487 -5.23 -22.44 -21.03
N MET A 488 -5.13 -22.26 -22.36
CA MET A 488 -6.28 -22.39 -23.29
C MET A 488 -6.62 -23.84 -23.66
N GLN A 489 -6.05 -24.84 -22.98
CA GLN A 489 -6.11 -26.21 -23.47
C GLN A 489 -7.39 -26.93 -23.02
N TYR A 490 -8.42 -26.80 -23.86
CA TYR A 490 -9.55 -27.73 -23.94
C TYR A 490 -9.05 -29.08 -24.44
N ASP A 491 -9.09 -30.10 -23.59
CA ASP A 491 -9.64 -31.42 -23.92
C ASP A 491 -9.67 -32.31 -22.67
N THR A 492 -10.89 -32.63 -22.22
CA THR A 492 -11.24 -33.56 -21.13
C THR A 492 -10.54 -33.35 -19.77
N PRO A 493 -11.21 -32.77 -18.76
CA PRO A 493 -10.61 -32.62 -17.44
C PRO A 493 -10.44 -33.99 -16.76
N LYS A 494 -9.22 -34.28 -16.27
CA LYS A 494 -8.94 -35.51 -15.51
C LYS A 494 -9.71 -35.58 -14.18
N ASP A 495 -9.97 -34.42 -13.55
CA ASP A 495 -10.61 -34.31 -12.24
C ASP A 495 -12.00 -33.61 -12.28
N GLY A 496 -12.53 -33.34 -13.48
CA GLY A 496 -13.79 -32.60 -13.64
C GLY A 496 -13.72 -31.10 -13.31
N SER A 497 -12.51 -30.52 -13.20
CA SER A 497 -12.22 -29.08 -13.15
C SER A 497 -11.93 -28.58 -14.56
N TYR A 498 -12.74 -27.64 -15.07
CA TYR A 498 -12.68 -27.16 -16.46
C TYR A 498 -11.92 -25.83 -16.63
N ASP A 499 -11.46 -25.24 -15.54
CA ASP A 499 -10.59 -24.05 -15.54
C ASP A 499 -9.24 -24.44 -14.91
N ASP A 500 -8.16 -24.38 -15.71
CA ASP A 500 -6.76 -24.61 -15.30
C ASP A 500 -6.03 -23.27 -15.08
N GLY A 501 -6.78 -22.19 -14.82
CA GLY A 501 -6.22 -20.92 -14.42
C GLY A 501 -5.41 -21.04 -13.11
N LYS A 502 -4.23 -20.45 -13.10
CA LYS A 502 -3.31 -20.41 -11.96
C LYS A 502 -2.95 -18.97 -11.61
N LEU A 503 -2.75 -18.73 -10.32
CA LEU A 503 -2.12 -17.52 -9.79
C LEU A 503 -0.64 -17.82 -9.53
N ILE A 504 0.23 -17.10 -10.20
CA ILE A 504 1.68 -17.10 -9.97
C ILE A 504 1.98 -16.09 -8.87
N ILE A 505 2.67 -16.56 -7.83
CA ILE A 505 3.07 -15.79 -6.66
C ILE A 505 4.59 -15.76 -6.62
N VAL A 506 5.16 -14.55 -6.62
CA VAL A 506 6.61 -14.36 -6.61
C VAL A 506 7.03 -13.74 -5.29
N THR A 507 7.96 -14.40 -4.59
CA THR A 507 8.64 -13.88 -3.41
C THR A 507 10.13 -13.66 -3.70
N ASP A 508 10.89 -13.18 -2.72
CA ASP A 508 12.33 -13.05 -2.88
C ASP A 508 13.03 -14.42 -3.08
N THR A 509 12.47 -15.52 -2.59
CA THR A 509 13.13 -16.84 -2.58
C THR A 509 12.52 -17.85 -3.53
N THR A 510 11.22 -17.76 -3.83
CA THR A 510 10.48 -18.81 -4.55
C THR A 510 9.41 -18.24 -5.47
N VAL A 511 9.07 -19.03 -6.48
CA VAL A 511 7.90 -18.80 -7.35
C VAL A 511 6.92 -19.94 -7.11
N ILE A 512 5.69 -19.60 -6.75
CA ILE A 512 4.63 -20.57 -6.43
C ILE A 512 3.49 -20.40 -7.43
N ALA A 513 2.87 -21.49 -7.86
CA ALA A 513 1.62 -21.44 -8.62
C ALA A 513 0.50 -22.20 -7.89
N ILE A 514 -0.63 -21.52 -7.71
CA ILE A 514 -1.83 -22.08 -7.07
C ILE A 514 -3.04 -21.96 -7.99
N LYS A 515 -4.04 -22.83 -7.84
CA LYS A 515 -5.31 -22.71 -8.58
C LYS A 515 -6.06 -21.43 -8.18
N LEU A 516 -6.73 -20.80 -9.16
CA LEU A 516 -7.55 -19.59 -8.94
C LEU A 516 -8.78 -19.82 -8.05
N HIS A 517 -9.28 -21.06 -8.00
CA HIS A 517 -10.45 -21.44 -7.22
C HIS A 517 -10.34 -22.87 -6.65
N ARG A 518 -11.11 -23.14 -5.59
CA ARG A 518 -11.18 -24.45 -4.92
C ARG A 518 -12.60 -25.02 -4.88
N CYS A 519 -13.39 -24.79 -5.93
CA CYS A 519 -14.79 -25.24 -6.01
C CYS A 519 -14.97 -26.75 -5.80
N SER A 520 -14.02 -27.56 -6.28
CA SER A 520 -14.04 -29.02 -6.16
C SER A 520 -13.47 -29.55 -4.84
N SER A 521 -13.31 -28.69 -3.81
CA SER A 521 -12.82 -29.13 -2.50
C SER A 521 -13.79 -30.13 -1.86
N GLU A 522 -13.26 -31.20 -1.28
CA GLU A 522 -14.04 -32.18 -0.51
C GLU A 522 -14.77 -31.56 0.69
N LYS A 523 -14.34 -30.37 1.13
CA LYS A 523 -14.97 -29.61 2.21
C LYS A 523 -16.33 -29.01 1.80
N ILE A 524 -16.61 -28.87 0.50
CA ILE A 524 -17.85 -28.28 -0.01
C ILE A 524 -18.79 -29.42 -0.41
N THR A 525 -19.71 -29.77 0.49
CA THR A 525 -20.55 -30.96 0.33
C THR A 525 -22.00 -30.64 0.00
N SER A 526 -22.43 -29.39 0.23
CA SER A 526 -23.82 -28.98 0.04
C SER A 526 -23.99 -27.77 -0.89
N CYS A 527 -25.20 -27.66 -1.45
CA CYS A 527 -25.64 -26.52 -2.27
C CYS A 527 -25.41 -25.18 -1.56
N SER A 528 -25.79 -25.12 -0.29
CA SER A 528 -25.76 -23.91 0.54
C SER A 528 -24.32 -23.49 0.85
N GLU A 529 -23.42 -24.44 1.12
CA GLU A 529 -21.99 -24.16 1.29
C GLU A 529 -21.39 -23.60 0.00
N CYS A 530 -21.63 -24.25 -1.16
CA CYS A 530 -21.10 -23.81 -2.45
C CYS A 530 -21.56 -22.38 -2.81
N VAL A 531 -22.85 -22.07 -2.61
CA VAL A 531 -23.40 -20.73 -2.87
C VAL A 531 -22.90 -19.69 -1.86
N ALA A 532 -22.74 -20.07 -0.59
CA ALA A 532 -22.31 -19.15 0.47
C ALA A 532 -20.84 -18.70 0.35
N LEU A 533 -20.03 -19.39 -0.46
CA LEU A 533 -18.69 -18.93 -0.85
C LEU A 533 -18.72 -17.60 -1.60
N GLN A 534 -19.82 -17.33 -2.33
CA GLN A 534 -19.95 -16.15 -3.19
C GLN A 534 -18.79 -16.03 -4.20
N ASP A 535 -18.20 -17.15 -4.59
CA ASP A 535 -17.10 -17.21 -5.55
C ASP A 535 -17.66 -17.24 -6.98
N PRO A 536 -17.36 -16.24 -7.84
CA PRO A 536 -17.81 -16.24 -9.23
C PRO A 536 -17.39 -17.48 -10.02
N TYR A 537 -16.30 -18.15 -9.63
CA TYR A 537 -15.88 -19.39 -10.27
C TYR A 537 -16.71 -20.61 -9.85
N CYS A 538 -17.44 -20.58 -8.75
CA CYS A 538 -18.05 -21.79 -8.17
C CYS A 538 -19.59 -21.75 -8.26
N ALA A 539 -20.19 -22.79 -8.83
CA ALA A 539 -21.64 -22.93 -8.88
C ALA A 539 -22.07 -24.37 -8.61
N TRP A 540 -23.23 -24.56 -8.00
CA TRP A 540 -23.74 -25.89 -7.66
C TRP A 540 -24.45 -26.54 -8.84
N ASP A 541 -23.95 -27.69 -9.30
CA ASP A 541 -24.56 -28.48 -10.38
C ASP A 541 -25.76 -29.27 -9.84
N LYS A 542 -26.95 -28.98 -10.39
CA LYS A 542 -28.23 -29.59 -9.97
C LYS A 542 -28.31 -31.08 -10.26
N ILE A 543 -27.65 -31.54 -11.33
CA ILE A 543 -27.74 -32.91 -11.81
C ILE A 543 -26.65 -33.76 -11.16
N ALA A 544 -25.42 -33.26 -11.14
CA ALA A 544 -24.31 -33.97 -10.53
C ALA A 544 -24.34 -33.93 -9.00
N GLY A 545 -25.06 -32.97 -8.40
CA GLY A 545 -25.13 -32.79 -6.95
C GLY A 545 -23.79 -32.43 -6.32
N LYS A 546 -22.98 -31.61 -7.02
CA LYS A 546 -21.63 -31.20 -6.60
C LYS A 546 -21.36 -29.76 -6.99
N CYS A 547 -20.47 -29.09 -6.25
CA CYS A 547 -19.96 -27.77 -6.63
C CYS A 547 -19.00 -27.93 -7.82
N ARG A 548 -19.25 -27.17 -8.89
CA ARG A 548 -18.47 -27.18 -10.13
C ARG A 548 -17.82 -25.82 -10.36
N SER A 549 -16.69 -25.84 -11.05
CA SER A 549 -15.99 -24.63 -11.42
C SER A 549 -16.46 -24.05 -12.75
N HIS A 550 -16.12 -22.79 -12.96
CA HIS A 550 -16.22 -22.07 -14.22
C HIS A 550 -15.61 -22.89 -15.36
N GLY A 551 -16.19 -22.77 -16.56
CA GLY A 551 -15.82 -23.57 -17.74
C GLY A 551 -16.51 -24.92 -17.86
N ALA A 552 -17.33 -25.33 -16.88
CA ALA A 552 -18.10 -26.57 -16.98
C ALA A 552 -19.08 -26.58 -18.19
N PRO A 553 -19.45 -27.76 -18.72
CA PRO A 553 -20.42 -27.85 -19.81
C PRO A 553 -21.73 -27.16 -19.43
N ARG A 554 -22.28 -26.36 -20.35
CA ARG A 554 -23.51 -25.56 -20.14
C ARG A 554 -23.41 -24.53 -19.00
N TRP A 555 -22.21 -24.07 -18.65
CA TRP A 555 -22.00 -23.09 -17.57
C TRP A 555 -22.91 -21.87 -17.64
N SER A 556 -23.19 -21.35 -18.83
CA SER A 556 -24.05 -20.17 -19.03
C SER A 556 -25.54 -20.41 -18.83
N GLU A 557 -25.97 -21.65 -18.58
CA GLU A 557 -27.38 -22.00 -18.42
C GLU A 557 -27.75 -22.01 -16.92
N GLU A 558 -28.44 -20.96 -16.44
CA GLU A 558 -28.98 -20.86 -15.07
C GLU A 558 -29.85 -22.07 -14.67
N ASN A 559 -30.43 -22.75 -15.65
CA ASN A 559 -31.24 -23.95 -15.42
C ASN A 559 -30.44 -25.13 -14.88
N TYR A 560 -29.11 -25.17 -15.07
CA TYR A 560 -28.24 -26.27 -14.65
C TYR A 560 -27.46 -25.98 -13.37
N PHE A 561 -27.25 -24.70 -13.04
CA PHE A 561 -26.43 -24.27 -11.92
C PHE A 561 -27.18 -23.39 -10.92
N TYR A 562 -26.90 -23.54 -9.62
CA TYR A 562 -27.27 -22.56 -8.60
C TYR A 562 -26.05 -21.75 -8.19
N GLN A 563 -26.15 -20.42 -8.26
CA GLN A 563 -25.11 -19.50 -7.80
C GLN A 563 -25.76 -18.18 -7.37
N SER A 564 -25.18 -17.53 -6.36
CA SER A 564 -25.51 -16.14 -6.02
C SER A 564 -24.30 -15.46 -5.41
N VAL A 565 -23.57 -14.69 -6.23
CA VAL A 565 -22.42 -13.89 -5.77
C VAL A 565 -22.90 -12.70 -4.93
N ALA A 566 -23.99 -12.05 -5.33
CA ALA A 566 -24.53 -10.86 -4.67
C ALA A 566 -25.00 -11.12 -3.23
N THR A 567 -25.74 -12.22 -3.00
CA THR A 567 -26.36 -12.50 -1.69
C THR A 567 -25.69 -13.63 -0.92
N GLY A 568 -25.02 -14.57 -1.60
CA GLY A 568 -24.52 -15.79 -0.96
C GLY A 568 -25.61 -16.76 -0.50
N ASP A 569 -26.84 -16.58 -0.98
CA ASP A 569 -27.97 -17.48 -0.69
C ASP A 569 -28.82 -17.69 -1.95
N HIS A 570 -29.38 -18.89 -2.09
CA HIS A 570 -30.21 -19.27 -3.22
C HIS A 570 -31.42 -20.07 -2.73
N ALA A 571 -32.63 -19.63 -3.10
CA ALA A 571 -33.89 -20.17 -2.57
C ALA A 571 -34.10 -21.69 -2.78
N ALA A 572 -33.46 -22.26 -3.80
CA ALA A 572 -33.51 -23.70 -4.08
C ALA A 572 -32.48 -24.53 -3.30
N CYS A 573 -31.52 -23.91 -2.61
CA CYS A 573 -30.64 -24.60 -1.69
C CYS A 573 -31.35 -24.71 -0.32
N PRO A 574 -31.34 -25.87 0.35
CA PRO A 574 -31.85 -25.98 1.72
C PRO A 574 -31.14 -24.97 2.62
N SER A 575 -31.82 -24.35 3.57
CA SER A 575 -31.15 -23.47 4.55
C SER A 575 -30.27 -24.32 5.48
N GLY A 576 -29.05 -24.59 5.06
CA GLY A 576 -28.02 -25.20 5.90
C GLY A 576 -27.57 -24.17 6.92
N LYS A 577 -27.68 -24.50 8.21
CA LYS A 577 -26.93 -23.77 9.23
C LYS A 577 -25.46 -23.91 8.86
N MET A 578 -24.78 -22.80 8.56
CA MET A 578 -23.32 -22.76 8.67
C MET A 578 -22.97 -23.41 10.02
N PRO A 579 -21.98 -24.33 10.09
CA PRO A 579 -21.43 -24.71 11.37
C PRO A 579 -20.98 -23.40 12.05
N LYS A 580 -21.62 -23.06 13.18
CA LYS A 580 -20.95 -22.22 14.16
C LYS A 580 -19.72 -23.01 14.56
N ASP A 581 -18.56 -22.47 14.23
CA ASP A 581 -17.25 -23.00 14.58
C ASP A 581 -16.97 -24.38 13.98
N ALA A 582 -16.44 -24.40 12.75
CA ALA A 582 -15.56 -25.50 12.37
C ALA A 582 -14.35 -25.43 13.31
N ASN A 583 -14.25 -26.43 14.18
CA ASN A 583 -13.21 -26.54 15.21
C ASN A 583 -11.84 -26.11 14.70
N VAL A 584 -11.29 -25.13 15.40
CA VAL A 584 -9.86 -25.01 15.62
C VAL A 584 -9.39 -26.36 16.18
N GLU A 585 -8.74 -27.17 15.36
CA GLU A 585 -7.80 -28.16 15.88
C GLU A 585 -6.68 -27.38 16.57
N LYS A 586 -6.82 -27.21 17.89
CA LYS A 586 -5.66 -27.05 18.75
C LYS A 586 -4.92 -28.38 18.72
N GLN A 587 -4.02 -28.55 17.76
CA GLN A 587 -2.89 -29.46 17.94
C GLN A 587 -1.98 -28.89 19.02
N GLY A 588 -2.37 -29.10 20.28
CA GLY A 588 -1.41 -29.21 21.36
C GLY A 588 -0.70 -30.55 21.19
N TYR A 589 0.61 -30.51 21.04
CA TYR A 589 1.48 -31.67 21.18
C TYR A 589 1.13 -32.39 22.50
N ARG A 590 0.43 -33.53 22.40
CA ARG A 590 0.40 -34.56 23.42
C ARG A 590 1.12 -35.76 22.83
N GLY A 591 2.35 -35.98 23.28
CA GLY A 591 3.01 -37.26 23.13
C GLY A 591 2.29 -38.28 24.01
N ASP A 592 1.72 -39.30 23.38
CA ASP A 592 1.21 -40.48 24.06
C ASP A 592 2.39 -41.27 24.66
N ILE A 593 2.33 -41.51 25.97
CA ILE A 593 2.92 -42.71 26.58
C ILE A 593 1.78 -43.40 27.31
N ASP A 594 1.36 -44.51 26.71
CA ASP A 594 0.34 -45.45 27.17
C ASP A 594 0.91 -46.34 28.29
N TYR A 595 0.15 -46.56 29.37
CA TYR A 595 0.40 -47.67 30.29
C TYR A 595 -0.88 -48.12 31.00
N ASP A 596 -1.35 -49.29 30.58
CA ASP A 596 -2.48 -50.07 31.12
C ASP A 596 -2.15 -50.71 32.49
N PRO A 597 -3.01 -50.60 33.53
CA PRO A 597 -2.76 -51.21 34.82
C PRO A 597 -3.52 -52.54 35.02
N GLN A 598 -2.79 -53.66 34.99
CA GLN A 598 -3.18 -54.89 35.69
C GLN A 598 -2.09 -55.33 36.70
N ARG A 599 -2.53 -55.45 37.97
CA ARG A 599 -1.86 -55.89 39.22
C ARG A 599 -1.27 -57.33 39.12
N PRO A 600 -0.57 -57.90 40.15
CA PRO A 600 -0.33 -57.44 41.55
C PRO A 600 1.11 -57.62 42.09
N SER A 601 1.45 -57.02 43.25
CA SER A 601 1.71 -57.75 44.52
C SER A 601 2.55 -56.95 45.55
N LYS A 602 1.97 -56.86 46.76
CA LYS A 602 2.55 -56.94 48.12
C LYS A 602 3.44 -55.87 48.78
N ASP A 603 2.90 -55.42 49.92
CA ASP A 603 3.48 -55.29 51.27
C ASP A 603 4.44 -54.12 51.61
N GLN A 604 3.85 -53.06 52.22
CA GLN A 604 4.11 -52.47 53.57
C GLN A 604 5.55 -52.39 54.15
N PRO A 605 5.82 -51.51 55.16
CA PRO A 605 5.57 -50.05 55.25
C PRO A 605 6.75 -49.27 55.92
N GLY A 606 6.66 -47.93 55.95
CA GLY A 606 7.01 -47.15 57.16
C GLY A 606 8.25 -46.22 57.16
N ASN A 607 7.98 -45.02 57.68
CA ASN A 607 8.84 -44.08 58.44
C ASN A 607 9.72 -43.02 57.75
N ASP A 608 9.29 -41.76 57.97
CA ASP A 608 9.92 -40.70 58.78
C ASP A 608 11.30 -40.09 58.49
N MET A 609 11.26 -38.76 58.45
CA MET A 609 12.18 -37.74 59.02
C MET A 609 13.55 -37.40 58.39
N ILE A 610 13.60 -36.17 57.86
CA ILE A 610 14.42 -34.98 58.25
C ILE A 610 15.86 -35.21 58.79
N SER A 611 16.86 -34.55 58.18
CA SER A 611 17.93 -33.71 58.81
C SER A 611 18.99 -33.36 57.75
N ILE A 612 19.20 -32.11 57.30
CA ILE A 612 19.91 -30.93 57.89
C ILE A 612 21.45 -31.04 57.89
N MET A 613 22.07 -29.99 57.29
CA MET A 613 23.44 -29.43 57.42
C MET A 613 24.63 -30.24 56.83
N GLN A 614 25.69 -29.64 56.26
CA GLN A 614 26.36 -28.38 56.61
C GLN A 614 27.32 -27.89 55.49
N ASP A 615 27.35 -26.57 55.26
CA ASP A 615 28.43 -25.62 54.86
C ASP A 615 29.74 -26.12 54.18
N LYS A 616 30.38 -25.41 53.23
CA LYS A 616 31.01 -24.06 53.37
C LYS A 616 31.74 -23.60 52.06
N ASN A 617 31.79 -22.27 51.85
CA ASN A 617 32.71 -21.46 50.99
C ASN A 617 32.56 -21.57 49.44
N GLY A 618 32.53 -20.54 48.59
CA GLY A 618 32.69 -19.08 48.71
C GLY A 618 33.43 -18.52 47.46
N TYR A 619 32.78 -17.60 46.69
CA TYR A 619 33.26 -16.77 45.53
C TYR A 619 33.65 -17.54 44.24
N ASP A 620 33.22 -17.26 43.00
CA ASP A 620 32.86 -16.01 42.29
C ASP A 620 31.84 -16.24 41.13
N ASP A 621 31.16 -15.15 40.76
CA ASP A 621 30.44 -14.79 39.53
C ASP A 621 29.20 -15.59 39.03
N LYS A 622 28.00 -15.00 39.23
CA LYS A 622 26.71 -15.51 38.71
C LYS A 622 26.36 -14.84 37.39
N GLY A 623 26.27 -15.67 36.34
CA GLY A 623 25.57 -15.35 35.11
C GLY A 623 24.09 -15.03 35.35
N GLY A 624 23.59 -14.00 34.64
CA GLY A 624 22.17 -13.70 34.55
C GLY A 624 21.41 -14.78 33.76
N PRO A 625 20.12 -15.02 34.04
CA PRO A 625 19.33 -15.99 33.31
C PRO A 625 19.02 -15.49 31.89
N GLN A 626 19.34 -16.34 30.91
CA GLN A 626 18.94 -16.24 29.51
C GLN A 626 17.41 -16.27 29.41
N ILE A 627 16.83 -15.27 28.73
CA ILE A 627 15.39 -15.21 28.44
C ILE A 627 15.16 -15.99 27.14
N THR A 628 14.41 -17.08 27.22
CA THR A 628 13.93 -17.83 26.05
C THR A 628 12.79 -17.06 25.35
N PRO A 629 12.58 -17.24 24.02
CA PRO A 629 11.61 -16.45 23.24
C PRO A 629 10.13 -16.79 23.51
N ASP A 630 9.84 -17.76 24.37
CA ASP A 630 8.49 -18.32 24.54
C ASP A 630 7.57 -17.53 25.48
N LEU A 631 8.01 -16.38 26.02
CA LEU A 631 7.20 -15.56 26.93
C LEU A 631 6.54 -14.33 26.28
N ILE A 632 6.39 -14.29 24.95
CA ILE A 632 5.75 -13.15 24.25
C ILE A 632 4.38 -13.51 23.64
N ASN A 633 4.01 -14.78 23.51
CA ASN A 633 2.73 -15.20 22.91
C ASN A 633 1.64 -15.58 23.93
N ALA A 634 1.48 -14.80 25.01
CA ALA A 634 0.26 -14.85 25.80
C ALA A 634 -0.83 -14.04 25.07
N GLN A 635 -1.59 -14.71 24.21
CA GLN A 635 -2.73 -14.13 23.51
C GLN A 635 -3.89 -13.93 24.52
N TYR A 636 -3.87 -12.80 25.23
CA TYR A 636 -4.96 -12.39 26.11
C TYR A 636 -6.21 -12.10 25.28
N THR A 637 -7.36 -12.64 25.66
CA THR A 637 -8.63 -12.26 25.03
C THR A 637 -8.89 -10.79 25.32
N VAL A 638 -9.53 -10.07 24.39
CA VAL A 638 -9.86 -8.64 24.55
C VAL A 638 -10.58 -8.37 25.88
N GLU A 639 -11.42 -9.32 26.31
CA GLU A 639 -12.09 -9.30 27.62
C GLU A 639 -11.11 -9.26 28.79
N THR A 640 -10.05 -10.08 28.77
CA THR A 640 -9.03 -10.08 29.84
C THR A 640 -8.19 -8.81 29.85
N LEU A 641 -7.87 -8.24 28.68
CA LEU A 641 -7.15 -6.96 28.59
C LEU A 641 -8.00 -5.82 29.15
N VAL A 642 -9.28 -5.75 28.76
CA VAL A 642 -10.22 -4.72 29.23
C VAL A 642 -10.40 -4.81 30.74
N MET A 643 -10.56 -6.02 31.28
CA MET A 643 -10.68 -6.23 32.73
C MET A 643 -9.39 -5.84 33.49
N ALA A 644 -8.21 -6.14 32.93
CA ALA A 644 -6.94 -5.76 33.53
C ALA A 644 -6.73 -4.23 33.52
N VAL A 645 -7.06 -3.56 32.42
CA VAL A 645 -6.93 -2.10 32.30
C VAL A 645 -7.92 -1.37 33.21
N LEU A 646 -9.17 -1.83 33.28
CA LEU A 646 -10.18 -1.27 34.19
C LEU A 646 -9.79 -1.47 35.66
N ALA A 647 -9.32 -2.67 36.02
CA ALA A 647 -8.85 -2.95 37.38
C ALA A 647 -7.62 -2.09 37.74
N GLY A 648 -6.68 -1.95 36.81
CA GLY A 648 -5.49 -1.10 36.98
C GLY A 648 -5.83 0.37 37.15
N ALA A 649 -6.75 0.90 36.35
CA ALA A 649 -7.19 2.30 36.44
C ALA A 649 -7.92 2.60 37.76
N ILE A 650 -8.81 1.71 38.20
CA ILE A 650 -9.52 1.86 39.48
C ILE A 650 -8.53 1.78 40.65
N PHE A 651 -7.57 0.86 40.60
CA PHE A 651 -6.54 0.73 41.63
C PHE A 651 -5.64 1.96 41.70
N ALA A 652 -5.20 2.49 40.56
CA ALA A 652 -4.39 3.70 40.50
C ALA A 652 -5.13 4.94 41.04
N LEU A 653 -6.42 5.08 40.74
CA LEU A 653 -7.25 6.17 41.28
C LEU A 653 -7.44 6.06 42.80
N LEU A 654 -7.69 4.85 43.31
CA LEU A 654 -7.80 4.61 44.75
C LEU A 654 -6.50 4.90 45.48
N VAL A 655 -5.38 4.39 44.97
CA VAL A 655 -4.05 4.61 45.57
C VAL A 655 -3.67 6.08 45.47
N GLY A 656 -3.89 6.73 44.32
CA GLY A 656 -3.63 8.16 44.14
C GLY A 656 -4.47 9.04 45.07
N PHE A 657 -5.76 8.74 45.24
CA PHE A 657 -6.63 9.46 46.16
C PHE A 657 -6.22 9.26 47.61
N ILE A 658 -5.90 8.03 48.03
CA ILE A 658 -5.46 7.72 49.40
C ILE A 658 -4.11 8.41 49.69
N THR A 659 -3.16 8.32 48.76
CA THR A 659 -1.82 8.93 48.91
C THR A 659 -1.89 10.45 48.92
N GLY A 660 -2.71 11.04 48.03
CA GLY A 660 -2.98 12.48 48.01
C GLY A 660 -3.70 12.96 49.26
N TYR A 661 -4.67 12.20 49.77
CA TYR A 661 -5.37 12.50 51.02
C TYR A 661 -4.43 12.46 52.24
N PHE A 662 -3.52 11.49 52.31
CA PHE A 662 -2.52 11.43 53.39
C PHE A 662 -1.43 12.51 53.26
N CYS A 663 -0.96 12.85 52.05
CA CYS A 663 -0.03 13.97 51.85
C CYS A 663 -0.68 15.31 52.19
N GLY A 664 -1.91 15.56 51.73
CA GLY A 664 -2.64 16.80 52.04
C GLY A 664 -2.88 16.98 53.54
N ARG A 665 -3.05 15.89 54.30
CA ARG A 665 -3.19 15.95 55.76
C ARG A 665 -1.87 16.18 56.50
N ARG A 666 -0.73 15.86 55.87
CA ARG A 666 0.61 15.98 56.46
C ARG A 666 1.28 17.31 56.15
N CYS A 667 0.84 18.01 55.09
CA CYS A 667 1.35 19.31 54.67
C CYS A 667 0.55 20.52 55.22
N HIS A 668 -0.45 20.29 56.07
CA HIS A 668 -1.21 21.36 56.75
C HIS A 668 -0.84 21.45 58.23
N LYS A 669 0.45 21.62 58.51
CA LYS A 669 0.91 22.21 59.77
C LYS A 669 2.34 22.70 59.58
N ASP A 670 2.43 24.03 59.44
CA ASP A 670 3.48 24.94 59.89
C ASP A 670 3.61 26.07 58.85
N GLU A 671 3.00 27.22 59.18
CA GLU A 671 3.18 28.47 58.45
C GLU A 671 4.50 29.15 58.82
N ASP A 672 5.02 29.91 57.85
CA ASP A 672 6.00 31.00 57.92
C ASP A 672 7.49 30.69 58.16
N ASP A 673 8.30 30.80 57.08
CA ASP A 673 9.43 31.75 57.02
C ASP A 673 10.13 31.83 55.62
N ASN A 674 10.10 33.03 55.03
CA ASN A 674 11.10 33.74 54.20
C ASN A 674 11.97 33.05 53.09
N LEU A 675 11.68 33.40 51.81
CA LEU A 675 12.55 33.87 50.66
C LEU A 675 13.83 33.08 50.22
N PRO A 676 14.47 33.36 49.04
CA PRO A 676 14.06 33.37 47.61
C PRO A 676 14.98 32.47 46.71
N TYR A 677 14.87 32.55 45.36
CA TYR A 677 15.75 32.04 44.25
C TYR A 677 15.29 30.77 43.45
N PRO A 678 15.70 30.58 42.17
CA PRO A 678 14.86 30.83 40.99
C PRO A 678 14.79 29.64 40.00
N ASP A 679 13.87 29.69 39.04
CA ASP A 679 13.75 28.71 37.97
C ASP A 679 14.83 28.91 36.89
N THR A 680 15.74 27.94 36.77
CA THR A 680 16.56 27.74 35.58
C THR A 680 16.25 26.35 35.02
N GLU A 681 15.40 26.26 34.00
CA GLU A 681 15.42 25.21 32.96
C GLU A 681 14.29 25.43 31.93
N TYR A 682 14.35 26.54 31.18
CA TYR A 682 13.58 26.70 29.94
C TYR A 682 14.38 27.55 28.94
N GLU A 683 15.61 27.14 28.64
CA GLU A 683 16.38 27.70 27.53
C GLU A 683 17.49 26.73 27.09
N TYR A 684 17.10 25.55 26.59
CA TYR A 684 18.07 24.61 25.99
C TYR A 684 17.62 23.96 24.68
N PHE A 685 16.52 24.42 24.07
CA PHE A 685 16.02 23.85 22.81
C PHE A 685 15.90 24.81 21.62
N GLU A 686 16.12 26.13 21.78
CA GLU A 686 16.08 27.06 20.63
C GLU A 686 17.43 27.31 19.94
N GLN A 687 18.54 26.78 20.46
CA GLN A 687 19.87 27.16 19.95
C GLN A 687 20.51 26.20 18.92
N ARG A 688 19.70 25.41 18.19
CA ARG A 688 20.19 24.55 17.09
C ARG A 688 19.72 24.91 15.67
N GLN A 689 18.95 25.98 15.48
CA GLN A 689 18.53 26.38 14.12
C GLN A 689 19.41 27.43 13.43
N ASN A 690 20.49 27.93 14.06
CA ASN A 690 21.34 28.97 13.46
C ASN A 690 22.85 28.65 13.45
N VAL A 691 23.22 27.40 13.12
CA VAL A 691 24.62 27.06 12.80
C VAL A 691 24.77 26.85 11.30
N ASN A 692 24.71 27.95 10.55
CA ASN A 692 25.28 28.03 9.19
C ASN A 692 25.71 29.46 8.89
N ARG A 693 26.64 29.96 9.69
CA ARG A 693 27.58 31.01 9.26
C ARG A 693 28.71 31.12 10.28
N ILE A 694 29.89 30.63 9.90
CA ILE A 694 31.20 31.26 10.07
C ILE A 694 32.23 30.33 9.44
N GLN A 695 32.85 30.79 8.35
CA GLN A 695 34.27 30.56 8.15
C GLN A 695 34.92 31.88 7.69
N THR A 696 35.89 32.28 8.51
CA THR A 696 37.14 33.00 8.22
C THR A 696 37.12 34.44 7.71
N GLU A 697 37.55 35.31 8.64
CA GLU A 697 38.18 36.63 8.49
C GLU A 697 39.42 36.60 7.55
N PRO A 698 39.89 37.77 7.05
CA PRO A 698 41.01 38.38 7.76
C PRO A 698 40.95 39.92 7.94
N LYS A 699 41.54 40.32 9.07
CA LYS A 699 42.00 41.62 9.58
C LYS A 699 42.41 42.71 8.57
N LEU A 700 42.09 43.98 8.90
CA LEU A 700 43.05 45.10 8.96
C LEU A 700 42.47 46.39 9.61
N LEU A 701 43.10 46.75 10.75
CA LEU A 701 43.36 48.03 11.45
C LEU A 701 42.34 49.22 11.53
N PRO A 702 42.38 50.00 12.65
CA PRO A 702 41.35 50.98 13.03
C PRO A 702 41.75 52.43 12.73
N GLN A 703 40.77 53.30 12.48
CA GLN A 703 40.90 54.73 12.78
C GLN A 703 39.60 55.33 13.34
N VAL A 704 39.86 56.25 14.26
CA VAL A 704 38.99 57.01 15.17
C VAL A 704 38.34 58.19 14.46
N GLU A 705 37.07 58.50 14.75
CA GLU A 705 36.63 59.87 15.10
C GLU A 705 35.16 59.91 15.57
N GLU A 706 34.95 60.58 16.71
CA GLU A 706 33.70 61.12 17.25
C GLU A 706 33.12 62.20 16.28
N VAL A 707 31.90 62.75 16.32
CA VAL A 707 31.12 63.32 17.44
C VAL A 707 29.66 63.65 16.97
N THR A 708 28.71 63.60 17.91
CA THR A 708 27.53 64.50 18.15
C THR A 708 26.19 64.44 17.36
N TYR A 709 25.16 63.99 18.11
CA TYR A 709 23.82 64.56 18.39
C TYR A 709 23.07 65.45 17.37
N ALA A 710 21.82 65.07 17.03
CA ALA A 710 20.58 65.66 17.59
C ALA A 710 19.28 65.12 16.92
N GLU A 711 18.35 64.63 17.73
CA GLU A 711 16.87 64.56 17.48
C GLU A 711 16.24 65.96 17.73
N PRO A 712 14.95 66.30 17.42
CA PRO A 712 13.75 65.46 17.66
C PRO A 712 12.46 65.65 16.76
N VAL A 713 11.59 64.62 16.80
CA VAL A 713 10.11 64.65 17.08
C VAL A 713 9.01 65.03 16.03
N LEU A 714 8.19 64.00 15.72
CA LEU A 714 6.70 63.82 15.62
C LEU A 714 5.74 64.66 14.71
N LEU A 715 5.11 63.95 13.74
CA LEU A 715 3.66 63.72 13.38
C LEU A 715 2.55 64.78 13.69
N PRO A 716 1.36 64.83 13.03
CA PRO A 716 0.58 63.72 12.39
C PRO A 716 -0.25 64.03 11.10
N GLN A 717 -0.92 63.00 10.56
CA GLN A 717 -1.93 63.04 9.46
C GLN A 717 -3.25 63.76 9.85
N PRO A 718 -4.07 64.14 8.84
CA PRO A 718 -5.50 63.82 8.92
C PRO A 718 -6.15 63.32 7.61
N SER A 719 -7.45 63.07 7.72
CA SER A 719 -8.33 62.09 7.06
C SER A 719 -9.21 62.63 5.90
N SER A 720 -10.18 61.82 5.51
CA SER A 720 -10.81 61.62 4.20
C SER A 720 -12.09 62.43 3.85
N GLN A 721 -12.39 62.44 2.53
CA GLN A 721 -13.69 62.58 1.81
C GLN A 721 -14.32 63.98 1.64
N ASN A 722 -14.42 64.50 0.40
CA ASN A 722 -15.58 64.33 -0.52
C ASN A 722 -15.56 65.25 -1.76
N LYS A 723 -16.09 64.70 -2.88
CA LYS A 723 -16.78 65.33 -4.04
C LYS A 723 -16.00 66.13 -5.12
N MET A 724 -16.02 65.51 -6.31
CA MET A 724 -16.39 66.03 -7.66
C MET A 724 -15.83 67.37 -8.15
N GLN A 725 -15.09 67.37 -9.29
CA GLN A 725 -15.58 67.83 -10.61
C GLN A 725 -14.46 67.94 -11.68
N HIS A 726 -14.81 67.45 -12.88
CA HIS A 726 -14.46 67.88 -14.25
C HIS A 726 -13.01 67.87 -14.80
N SER A 727 -12.82 66.93 -15.73
CA SER A 727 -11.96 67.02 -16.91
C SER A 727 -12.75 67.60 -18.11
N PRO A 728 -12.11 68.33 -19.05
CA PRO A 728 -12.61 68.47 -20.40
C PRO A 728 -11.64 67.90 -21.45
N LYS A 729 -12.12 66.93 -22.24
CA LYS A 729 -11.64 66.65 -23.61
C LYS A 729 -12.73 67.07 -24.61
N ASN A 730 -12.41 68.04 -25.46
CA ASN A 730 -13.04 68.26 -26.77
C ASN A 730 -12.75 67.03 -27.66
N THR A 731 -13.55 66.57 -28.64
CA THR A 731 -14.55 67.22 -29.50
C THR A 731 -15.38 66.15 -30.24
N LEU A 732 -16.72 66.31 -30.25
CA LEU A 732 -17.75 66.10 -31.32
C LEU A 732 -17.44 65.17 -32.53
N ARG A 733 -18.35 64.35 -33.11
CA ARG A 733 -19.82 64.40 -33.24
C ARG A 733 -20.41 63.07 -33.77
N LYS A 734 -21.58 62.71 -33.24
CA LYS A 734 -22.67 61.78 -33.69
C LYS A 734 -23.32 62.24 -35.04
N PRO A 735 -24.42 61.66 -35.62
CA PRO A 735 -25.50 60.86 -34.97
C PRO A 735 -26.26 59.73 -35.75
N MET A 736 -27.03 58.96 -34.94
CA MET A 736 -28.44 58.48 -35.09
C MET A 736 -28.75 57.35 -36.10
N VAL A 737 -29.75 56.47 -35.96
CA VAL A 737 -30.88 56.11 -35.04
C VAL A 737 -31.40 54.76 -35.63
N GLY A 738 -31.97 53.77 -34.96
CA GLY A 738 -32.70 53.64 -33.70
C GLY A 738 -33.98 52.84 -34.01
N GLY A 739 -34.31 51.87 -33.16
CA GLY A 739 -35.46 50.97 -33.27
C GLY A 739 -35.32 49.85 -32.26
#